data_AF-A0ABC8UH39-F1
#
_entry.id   AF-A0ABC8UH39-F1
#
_cell.length_a   1.000
_cell.length_b   1.000
_cell.length_c   1.000
_cell.angle_alpha   90.00
_cell.angle_beta   90.00
_cell.angle_gamma   90.00
#
_symmetry.space_group_name_H-M   'P 1'
#
loop_
_entity.id
_entity.type
_entity.pdbx_description
1 polymer ?
#
loop_
_entity_poly.entity_id
_entity_poly.type
_entity_poly.pdbx_seq_one_letter_code
_entity_poly.pdbx_strand_id
1 'polypeptide(L)'
;MQGGSTGIGYGLKYQARCIADVKADTDHTSFIAGTLSLKEENEVHLIRLSSGGTELICEGLFSHPNEIWDLSSCPSDQRIFSTVFSSGESYGAAIWRIPELYGQLNSPQLERLASLDAHNSKIKCVLWWPTGRYDKLVSIDEQNLVLWSLDSSRKTAQVQSQESAGMLHYLSGGAWDPLDVNAVALTSESSIQFWDLRTMKKMNSIEHAHIRNLDYDTKKKYMLVTAEDEFGIHIWDLRMPKIPVAELPGHAHWTWAVRCNPEYEGLILSAGTDSAVNLWFASAPSGDDLTSESLVESPTRRVDPLLNSYSDYEDSVYGLAWSSREPWIFASLSYDGRPSHSSRKNNIGEGFRKNNTKKAGQEMMAMPLLKNPQKTVMQIKRWVLNLDWRLLLLIFLPISLLIFFSLSSGTTTTTTFNPFSSFVPCKSICHDHAPYHPGPSISSLNGVHGMNKSDRNWWLKEKKDELDRSRIAVCLVGGARRFELTGPSIVQMILKVYPNSDLYLRSPLDSMTYKLSLLKVAPRIASVKIFKPKVIPVTESHVRVLTAQNSPNGVQVAPRIASVKIFKPKVIPVTESHVRVLTAQNSPNGVQGLLQYFNLVEGCVTMIKAYQEQNSFTYDWIVRTRVDGYWSSPLSPVNFIPGQYLVPPGSSYGGLNDRLGIGDFNTSTVALSRLSLVPELDLAGFRQLNSECAFKAQLTTQNIAYIAKRLPFCVVTDRKYSFPPDNYGVPVAALSSPGPLSGAKCRPCEPVCTGGCVGNVMNGLDRGWSWTDWANGSLQLCDAHAEWQNGWEETFDKTAGKKLAAARKQVWGLKLEQCVNDFEEMKRRTANWEAPPAAEVCALGLGSG
;
A
#
# COMPACT_ATOMS: atom_id res chain seq x y z
N MET A 1 -18.37 11.05 8.42
CA MET A 1 -17.24 10.42 9.15
C MET A 1 -15.93 10.65 8.38
N GLN A 2 -14.83 10.79 9.12
CA GLN A 2 -13.47 11.12 8.64
C GLN A 2 -12.54 9.87 8.61
N GLY A 3 -11.23 10.10 8.42
CA GLY A 3 -10.19 9.08 8.21
C GLY A 3 -9.68 9.13 6.76
N GLY A 4 -8.52 9.71 6.44
CA GLY A 4 -7.52 10.36 7.31
C GLY A 4 -6.39 9.41 7.74
N SER A 5 -5.15 9.92 7.77
CA SER A 5 -3.99 9.18 8.31
C SER A 5 -4.27 8.76 9.76
N THR A 6 -3.91 7.53 10.11
CA THR A 6 -4.18 6.91 11.43
C THR A 6 -2.91 6.32 12.05
N GLY A 7 -1.77 6.94 11.76
CA GLY A 7 -0.59 6.89 12.61
C GLY A 7 -0.43 8.22 13.35
N ILE A 8 -0.05 8.15 14.63
CA ILE A 8 -0.09 9.28 15.56
C ILE A 8 1.29 9.91 15.64
N GLY A 9 1.55 10.91 14.81
CA GLY A 9 2.83 11.61 14.78
C GLY A 9 3.01 12.52 16.00
N TYR A 10 4.01 12.23 16.82
CA TYR A 10 4.71 13.27 17.58
C TYR A 10 5.90 13.76 16.75
N GLY A 11 6.18 15.06 16.80
CA GLY A 11 7.31 15.67 16.11
C GLY A 11 8.22 16.42 17.07
N LEU A 12 9.50 16.15 16.90
CA LEU A 12 10.64 16.78 17.56
C LEU A 12 10.95 18.13 16.92
N LYS A 13 11.69 18.96 17.64
CA LYS A 13 12.09 20.31 17.21
C LYS A 13 13.30 20.30 16.27
N TYR A 14 14.15 19.29 16.40
CA TYR A 14 15.43 19.11 15.71
C TYR A 14 15.55 17.67 15.16
N GLN A 15 16.60 17.42 14.36
CA GLN A 15 16.93 16.09 13.85
C GLN A 15 17.15 15.08 15.00
N ALA A 16 16.85 13.82 14.74
CA ALA A 16 16.97 12.75 15.74
C ALA A 16 17.28 11.39 15.09
N ARG A 17 17.86 10.47 15.85
CA ARG A 17 18.21 9.11 15.37
C ARG A 17 17.87 7.99 16.34
N CYS A 18 17.84 8.27 17.64
CA CYS A 18 17.66 7.28 18.69
C CYS A 18 16.30 7.42 19.38
N ILE A 19 15.64 6.28 19.59
CA ILE A 19 14.36 6.15 20.31
C ILE A 19 14.34 4.81 21.03
N ALA A 20 13.82 4.78 22.26
CA ALA A 20 13.66 3.57 23.06
C ALA A 20 12.28 3.54 23.74
N ASP A 21 11.76 2.34 24.00
CA ASP A 21 10.62 2.10 24.89
C ASP A 21 11.06 2.27 26.34
N VAL A 22 10.21 2.85 27.20
CA VAL A 22 10.48 3.03 28.63
C VAL A 22 10.06 1.75 29.35
N LYS A 23 10.92 0.73 29.28
CA LYS A 23 10.61 -0.66 29.68
C LYS A 23 10.07 -0.82 31.10
N ALA A 24 10.43 0.09 32.01
CA ALA A 24 10.02 0.09 33.40
C ALA A 24 8.70 0.85 33.68
N ASP A 25 8.08 1.50 32.68
CA ASP A 25 6.74 2.08 32.80
C ASP A 25 5.68 0.98 32.71
N THR A 26 5.28 0.47 33.88
CA THR A 26 4.27 -0.60 33.98
C THR A 26 2.84 -0.10 33.90
N ASP A 27 2.60 1.19 33.73
CA ASP A 27 1.26 1.81 33.74
C ASP A 27 0.85 2.37 32.37
N HIS A 28 1.82 2.77 31.53
CA HIS A 28 1.58 3.47 30.27
C HIS A 28 2.52 3.03 29.15
N THR A 29 2.16 3.35 27.91
CA THR A 29 2.98 3.05 26.74
C THR A 29 3.80 4.29 26.40
N SER A 30 5.04 4.28 26.87
CA SER A 30 5.92 5.45 26.91
C SER A 30 7.23 5.15 26.19
N PHE A 31 7.70 6.13 25.43
CA PHE A 31 8.94 6.12 24.66
C PHE A 31 9.78 7.33 25.01
N ILE A 32 11.08 7.23 24.81
CA ILE A 32 12.04 8.31 25.03
C ILE A 32 12.88 8.49 23.77
N ALA A 33 13.01 9.74 23.29
CA ALA A 33 13.69 10.10 22.05
C ALA A 33 14.67 11.25 22.29
N GLY A 34 15.77 11.29 21.52
CA GLY A 34 16.85 12.28 21.69
C GLY A 34 17.29 12.93 20.37
N THR A 35 17.54 14.24 20.40
CA THR A 35 17.94 15.02 19.22
C THR A 35 19.46 15.11 19.02
N LEU A 36 19.88 15.49 17.80
CA LEU A 36 21.26 15.81 17.43
C LEU A 36 21.35 17.07 16.54
N SER A 37 21.18 18.23 17.16
CA SER A 37 21.51 19.53 16.59
C SER A 37 22.96 19.91 16.91
N LEU A 38 23.69 20.37 15.89
CA LEU A 38 25.05 20.93 15.99
C LEU A 38 25.08 22.42 16.40
N LYS A 39 23.93 23.09 16.50
CA LYS A 39 23.83 24.57 16.63
C LYS A 39 22.99 25.04 17.80
N GLU A 40 22.22 24.15 18.40
CA GLU A 40 21.16 24.45 19.35
C GLU A 40 21.29 23.51 20.55
N GLU A 41 20.74 23.88 21.71
CA GLU A 41 20.64 22.95 22.83
C GLU A 41 19.79 21.73 22.43
N ASN A 42 20.26 20.53 22.76
CA ASN A 42 19.58 19.29 22.39
C ASN A 42 18.48 18.97 23.40
N GLU A 43 17.50 18.18 22.96
CA GLU A 43 16.29 17.90 23.71
C GLU A 43 16.09 16.38 23.84
N VAL A 44 15.76 15.93 25.05
CA VAL A 44 15.23 14.59 25.33
C VAL A 44 13.74 14.72 25.56
N HIS A 45 12.96 13.90 24.86
CA HIS A 45 11.50 13.91 24.89
C HIS A 45 10.99 12.60 25.49
N LEU A 46 10.28 12.68 26.63
CA LEU A 46 9.46 11.60 27.16
C LEU A 46 8.08 11.67 26.50
N ILE A 47 7.81 10.74 25.59
CA ILE A 47 6.65 10.72 24.69
C ILE A 47 5.75 9.55 25.09
N ARG A 48 4.49 9.82 25.42
CA ARG A 48 3.56 8.84 25.97
C ARG A 48 2.28 8.77 25.16
N LEU A 49 1.82 7.55 24.90
CA LEU A 49 0.53 7.30 24.26
C LEU A 49 -0.60 7.56 25.27
N SER A 50 -1.61 8.34 24.87
CA SER A 50 -2.77 8.59 25.71
C SER A 50 -3.57 7.30 25.97
N SER A 51 -4.31 7.24 27.08
CA SER A 51 -5.13 6.07 27.45
C SER A 51 -6.22 5.71 26.43
N GLY A 52 -6.55 6.62 25.51
CA GLY A 52 -7.45 6.36 24.37
C GLY A 52 -6.75 5.75 23.15
N GLY A 53 -5.41 5.76 23.10
CA GLY A 53 -4.63 5.33 21.94
C GLY A 53 -4.77 6.24 20.72
N THR A 54 -5.02 7.54 20.93
CA THR A 54 -5.38 8.50 19.85
C THR A 54 -4.41 9.67 19.67
N GLU A 55 -3.56 9.95 20.65
CA GLU A 55 -2.60 11.07 20.64
C GLU A 55 -1.31 10.68 21.37
N LEU A 56 -0.18 11.22 20.91
CA LEU A 56 1.10 11.15 21.60
C LEU A 56 1.33 12.46 22.33
N ILE A 57 1.56 12.38 23.63
CA ILE A 57 1.74 13.51 24.55
C ILE A 57 3.22 13.54 24.93
N CYS A 58 3.89 14.68 24.76
CA CYS A 58 5.17 14.90 25.40
C CYS A 58 4.90 15.21 26.87
N GLU A 59 5.22 14.27 27.76
CA GLU A 59 5.00 14.41 29.20
C GLU A 59 6.15 15.15 29.88
N GLY A 60 7.37 15.04 29.31
CA GLY A 60 8.56 15.75 29.76
C GLY A 60 9.48 16.09 28.61
N LEU A 61 9.91 17.35 28.56
CA LEU A 61 10.94 17.85 27.65
C LEU A 61 12.14 18.27 28.50
N PHE A 62 13.33 17.77 28.19
CA PHE A 62 14.52 17.98 29.02
C PHE A 62 15.71 18.44 28.18
N SER A 63 16.38 19.51 28.60
CA SER A 63 17.60 19.98 27.94
C SER A 63 18.77 19.00 28.12
N HIS A 64 19.53 18.80 27.04
CA HIS A 64 20.75 18.00 26.98
C HIS A 64 21.84 18.79 26.22
N PRO A 65 23.09 18.86 26.72
CA PRO A 65 24.08 19.80 26.21
C PRO A 65 24.72 19.39 24.86
N ASN A 66 24.66 18.11 24.51
CA ASN A 66 25.42 17.49 23.42
C ASN A 66 24.49 16.75 22.43
N GLU A 67 24.96 16.48 21.21
CA GLU A 67 24.21 15.67 20.23
C GLU A 67 23.97 14.25 20.76
N ILE A 68 22.76 13.72 20.69
CA ILE A 68 22.44 12.37 21.17
C ILE A 68 22.47 11.38 20.00
N TRP A 69 23.39 10.42 20.08
CA TRP A 69 23.64 9.43 19.03
C TRP A 69 23.02 8.05 19.33
N ASP A 70 23.01 7.65 20.60
CA ASP A 70 22.25 6.50 21.11
C ASP A 70 21.62 6.84 22.46
N LEU A 71 20.51 6.16 22.81
CA LEU A 71 19.91 6.23 24.13
C LEU A 71 19.23 4.92 24.50
N SER A 72 19.24 4.58 25.79
CA SER A 72 18.64 3.34 26.29
C SER A 72 18.02 3.55 27.67
N SER A 73 16.79 3.07 27.86
CA SER A 73 16.05 3.17 29.11
C SER A 73 16.50 2.11 30.12
N CYS A 74 16.45 2.46 31.41
CA CYS A 74 16.70 1.52 32.47
C CYS A 74 15.56 0.48 32.57
N PRO A 75 15.84 -0.84 32.68
CA PRO A 75 14.82 -1.86 32.82
C PRO A 75 14.17 -1.92 34.23
N SER A 76 14.59 -1.08 35.19
CA SER A 76 14.12 -1.13 36.59
C SER A 76 13.64 0.20 37.22
N ASP A 77 13.90 1.37 36.65
CA ASP A 77 13.26 2.65 37.05
C ASP A 77 12.98 3.47 35.77
N GLN A 78 11.71 3.78 35.52
CA GLN A 78 11.23 4.50 34.34
C GLN A 78 11.84 5.90 34.15
N ARG A 79 12.45 6.47 35.20
CA ARG A 79 13.09 7.78 35.19
C ARG A 79 14.58 7.73 34.87
N ILE A 80 15.20 6.54 34.88
CA ILE A 80 16.64 6.40 34.64
C ILE A 80 16.88 5.96 33.20
N PHE A 81 17.83 6.60 32.53
CA PHE A 81 18.24 6.24 31.17
C PHE A 81 19.71 6.64 30.92
N SER A 82 20.30 6.07 29.88
CA SER A 82 21.64 6.41 29.41
C SER A 82 21.57 7.13 28.07
N THR A 83 22.45 8.10 27.84
CA THR A 83 22.71 8.65 26.49
C THR A 83 24.17 8.43 26.10
N VAL A 84 24.40 8.20 24.80
CA VAL A 84 25.69 8.34 24.14
C VAL A 84 25.65 9.61 23.31
N PHE A 85 26.68 10.43 23.41
CA PHE A 85 26.67 11.77 22.84
C PHE A 85 28.01 12.25 22.27
N SER A 86 27.92 13.27 21.44
CA SER A 86 29.03 13.98 20.78
C SER A 86 29.02 15.45 21.18
N SER A 87 30.18 15.97 21.57
CA SER A 87 30.41 17.41 21.76
C SER A 87 31.04 18.06 20.50
N GLY A 88 31.04 17.36 19.36
CA GLY A 88 31.80 17.71 18.16
C GLY A 88 33.31 17.44 18.27
N GLU A 89 33.91 17.72 19.43
CA GLU A 89 35.33 17.48 19.73
C GLU A 89 35.58 16.13 20.43
N SER A 90 34.60 15.61 21.17
CA SER A 90 34.73 14.40 21.99
C SER A 90 33.46 13.55 21.98
N TYR A 91 33.62 12.27 22.31
CA TYR A 91 32.51 11.34 22.53
C TYR A 91 32.40 11.01 24.01
N GLY A 92 31.18 10.90 24.52
CA GLY A 92 30.93 10.56 25.92
C GLY A 92 29.60 9.83 26.09
N ALA A 93 29.42 9.22 27.25
CA ALA A 93 28.15 8.62 27.63
C ALA A 93 27.88 8.87 29.11
N ALA A 94 26.61 9.04 29.49
CA ALA A 94 26.22 9.36 30.85
C ALA A 94 24.88 8.72 31.22
N ILE A 95 24.69 8.50 32.52
CA ILE A 95 23.40 8.09 33.10
C ILE A 95 22.70 9.34 33.64
N TRP A 96 21.42 9.46 33.29
CA TRP A 96 20.55 10.57 33.65
C TRP A 96 19.34 10.07 34.42
N ARG A 97 18.77 10.98 35.22
CA ARG A 97 17.50 10.78 35.92
C ARG A 97 16.54 11.93 35.62
N ILE A 98 15.32 11.57 35.26
CA ILE A 98 14.18 12.47 35.13
C ILE A 98 13.80 12.98 36.54
N PRO A 99 13.75 14.31 36.78
CA PRO A 99 13.30 14.88 38.05
C PRO A 99 11.87 14.49 38.40
N GLU A 100 11.42 14.70 39.64
CA GLU A 100 10.06 14.30 40.07
C GLU A 100 8.96 15.32 39.75
N LEU A 101 9.29 16.58 39.44
CA LEU A 101 8.33 17.67 39.20
C LEU A 101 8.38 18.20 37.74
N TYR A 102 8.66 17.33 36.79
CA TYR A 102 8.91 17.69 35.39
C TYR A 102 7.71 18.36 34.68
N GLY A 103 6.48 18.08 35.10
CA GLY A 103 5.28 18.74 34.57
C GLY A 103 5.00 20.17 35.06
N GLN A 104 5.92 20.81 35.79
CA GLN A 104 5.71 22.15 36.38
C GLN A 104 6.65 23.25 35.87
N LEU A 105 7.69 22.92 35.09
CA LEU A 105 8.62 23.89 34.49
C LEU A 105 8.70 23.71 32.97
N ASN A 106 8.99 24.80 32.26
CA ASN A 106 9.45 24.71 30.87
C ASN A 106 10.90 24.20 30.87
N SER A 107 11.14 23.05 30.24
CA SER A 107 12.47 22.42 30.06
C SER A 107 13.32 22.26 31.35
N PRO A 108 12.87 21.45 32.33
CA PRO A 108 13.74 21.05 33.45
C PRO A 108 15.01 20.32 32.97
N GLN A 109 16.14 20.58 33.65
CA GLN A 109 17.39 19.89 33.38
C GLN A 109 17.39 18.46 33.95
N LEU A 110 18.09 17.55 33.27
CA LEU A 110 18.31 16.17 33.71
C LEU A 110 19.30 16.10 34.87
N GLU A 111 19.00 15.27 35.88
CA GLU A 111 19.97 14.96 36.93
C GLU A 111 21.00 13.94 36.40
N ARG A 112 22.25 14.36 36.17
CA ARG A 112 23.33 13.42 35.83
C ARG A 112 23.68 12.57 37.06
N LEU A 113 23.49 11.25 36.94
CA LEU A 113 23.81 10.28 37.99
C LEU A 113 25.24 9.74 37.89
N ALA A 114 25.80 9.60 36.68
CA ALA A 114 27.21 9.27 36.47
C ALA A 114 27.62 9.57 35.03
N SER A 115 28.93 9.57 34.77
CA SER A 115 29.54 9.70 33.45
C SER A 115 30.47 8.50 33.20
N LEU A 116 30.58 8.04 31.95
CA LEU A 116 31.27 6.80 31.56
C LEU A 116 32.64 7.10 30.92
N ASP A 117 33.48 7.84 31.64
CA ASP A 117 34.64 8.57 31.10
C ASP A 117 35.89 7.71 30.85
N ALA A 118 35.76 6.39 30.63
CA ALA A 118 36.87 5.46 30.37
C ALA A 118 37.13 5.19 28.88
N HIS A 119 36.27 5.68 27.98
CA HIS A 119 36.37 5.44 26.55
C HIS A 119 37.34 6.40 25.86
N ASN A 120 38.20 5.84 25.01
CA ASN A 120 39.19 6.60 24.22
C ASN A 120 38.83 6.67 22.72
N SER A 121 37.67 6.12 22.32
CA SER A 121 37.19 6.06 20.93
C SER A 121 35.70 6.39 20.85
N LYS A 122 35.09 6.33 19.66
CA LYS A 122 33.66 6.64 19.49
C LYS A 122 32.79 5.55 20.12
N ILE A 123 32.12 5.90 21.21
CA ILE A 123 31.08 5.08 21.84
C ILE A 123 29.93 4.88 20.84
N LYS A 124 29.42 3.65 20.73
CA LYS A 124 28.34 3.24 19.82
C LYS A 124 27.00 3.14 20.53
N CYS A 125 26.97 2.41 21.65
CA CYS A 125 25.75 2.21 22.44
C CYS A 125 26.02 1.84 23.90
N VAL A 126 24.97 1.92 24.72
CA VAL A 126 24.96 1.48 26.12
C VAL A 126 23.87 0.43 26.37
N LEU A 127 24.28 -0.71 26.93
CA LEU A 127 23.43 -1.86 27.21
C LEU A 127 23.25 -2.02 28.73
N TRP A 128 22.07 -1.64 29.23
CA TRP A 128 21.68 -1.86 30.63
C TRP A 128 21.67 -3.34 31.00
N TRP A 129 22.11 -3.67 32.21
CA TRP A 129 22.10 -5.04 32.71
C TRP A 129 20.64 -5.56 32.86
N PRO A 130 20.28 -6.75 32.33
CA PRO A 130 18.87 -7.08 32.08
C PRO A 130 18.11 -7.61 33.31
N THR A 131 18.78 -8.16 34.32
CA THR A 131 18.13 -8.50 35.60
C THR A 131 17.91 -7.22 36.41
N GLY A 132 16.65 -6.87 36.69
CA GLY A 132 16.16 -5.56 37.15
C GLY A 132 16.80 -4.91 38.40
N ARG A 133 18.08 -4.56 38.29
CA ARG A 133 18.83 -3.59 39.08
C ARG A 133 19.64 -2.76 38.10
N TYR A 134 19.88 -1.50 38.46
CA TYR A 134 20.65 -0.56 37.66
C TYR A 134 22.07 -0.33 38.22
N ASP A 135 22.57 -1.28 39.01
CA ASP A 135 23.92 -1.27 39.60
C ASP A 135 25.02 -1.71 38.61
N LYS A 136 24.65 -2.20 37.42
CA LYS A 136 25.55 -2.55 36.32
C LYS A 136 25.02 -2.12 34.94
N LEU A 137 25.95 -1.89 34.03
CA LEU A 137 25.70 -1.81 32.58
C LEU A 137 26.98 -2.15 31.79
N VAL A 138 26.84 -2.34 30.49
CA VAL A 138 27.93 -2.50 29.53
C VAL A 138 27.88 -1.35 28.53
N SER A 139 29.04 -0.84 28.12
CA SER A 139 29.15 0.13 27.03
C SER A 139 30.17 -0.33 25.99
N ILE A 140 29.91 0.04 24.74
CA ILE A 140 30.64 -0.44 23.57
C ILE A 140 31.19 0.77 22.83
N ASP A 141 32.52 0.85 22.68
CA ASP A 141 33.19 1.79 21.76
C ASP A 141 33.79 1.05 20.55
N GLU A 142 34.37 1.77 19.60
CA GLU A 142 34.90 1.19 18.35
C GLU A 142 35.94 0.08 18.54
N GLN A 143 36.57 -0.02 19.72
CA GLN A 143 37.66 -0.97 19.99
C GLN A 143 37.48 -1.77 21.29
N ASN A 144 36.62 -1.33 22.22
CA ASN A 144 36.54 -1.87 23.58
C ASN A 144 35.11 -2.22 24.02
N LEU A 145 35.04 -3.28 24.83
CA LEU A 145 33.90 -3.65 25.66
C LEU A 145 34.20 -3.27 27.11
N VAL A 146 33.37 -2.44 27.74
CA VAL A 146 33.57 -1.96 29.11
C VAL A 146 32.38 -2.34 30.00
N LEU A 147 32.65 -3.06 31.09
CA LEU A 147 31.67 -3.43 32.11
C LEU A 147 31.76 -2.46 33.29
N TRP A 148 30.63 -1.88 33.67
CA TRP A 148 30.56 -0.85 34.71
C TRP A 148 29.79 -1.30 35.95
N SER A 149 30.22 -0.78 37.10
CA SER A 149 29.47 -0.72 38.35
C SER A 149 28.98 0.71 38.57
N LEU A 150 27.72 0.90 38.95
CA LEU A 150 27.15 2.23 39.25
C LEU A 150 26.90 2.38 40.75
N ASP A 151 27.63 3.29 41.41
CA ASP A 151 27.35 3.69 42.80
C ASP A 151 26.39 4.89 42.79
N SER A 152 25.10 4.60 43.00
CA SER A 152 24.03 5.60 43.04
C SER A 152 24.15 6.58 44.21
N SER A 153 24.89 6.22 45.27
CA SER A 153 25.09 7.08 46.45
C SER A 153 26.20 8.11 46.23
N ARG A 154 27.24 7.75 45.47
CA ARG A 154 28.39 8.60 45.13
C ARG A 154 28.23 9.38 43.82
N LYS A 155 27.25 9.00 42.99
CA LYS A 155 27.09 9.48 41.61
C LYS A 155 28.31 9.20 40.72
N THR A 156 28.85 7.99 40.84
CA THR A 156 30.06 7.55 40.12
C THR A 156 29.85 6.21 39.44
N ALA A 157 30.31 6.09 38.20
CA ALA A 157 30.53 4.81 37.55
C ALA A 157 31.98 4.35 37.77
N GLN A 158 32.21 3.05 37.94
CA GLN A 158 33.53 2.44 38.03
C GLN A 158 33.63 1.29 37.04
N VAL A 159 34.74 1.20 36.30
CA VAL A 159 35.03 0.06 35.43
C VAL A 159 35.30 -1.16 36.30
N GLN A 160 34.50 -2.22 36.15
CA GLN A 160 34.78 -3.53 36.73
C GLN A 160 35.80 -4.28 35.87
N SER A 161 35.68 -4.15 34.55
CA SER A 161 36.59 -4.74 33.56
C SER A 161 36.46 -4.04 32.20
N GLN A 162 37.53 -4.08 31.42
CA GLN A 162 37.61 -3.57 30.06
C GLN A 162 38.49 -4.51 29.24
N GLU A 163 38.04 -4.89 28.05
CA GLU A 163 38.83 -5.67 27.09
C GLU A 163 38.61 -5.17 25.67
N SER A 164 39.58 -5.40 24.78
CA SER A 164 39.51 -4.97 23.39
C SER A 164 39.05 -6.07 22.43
N ALA A 165 38.22 -5.70 21.46
CA ALA A 165 37.79 -6.59 20.37
C ALA A 165 38.91 -6.91 19.35
N GLY A 166 40.06 -6.25 19.44
CA GLY A 166 41.23 -6.44 18.59
C GLY A 166 41.37 -5.37 17.51
N MET A 167 42.63 -5.11 17.11
CA MET A 167 43.06 -3.95 16.30
C MET A 167 42.46 -3.87 14.87
N LEU A 168 41.70 -4.88 14.44
CA LEU A 168 41.08 -4.97 13.10
C LEU A 168 39.55 -5.13 13.16
N HIS A 169 38.92 -5.02 14.34
CA HIS A 169 37.49 -5.22 14.52
C HIS A 169 36.83 -3.96 15.07
N TYR A 170 36.53 -3.01 14.17
CA TYR A 170 35.72 -1.84 14.50
C TYR A 170 34.31 -2.26 14.91
N LEU A 171 33.95 -2.03 16.17
CA LEU A 171 32.61 -2.37 16.68
C LEU A 171 31.57 -1.35 16.21
N SER A 172 30.37 -1.85 15.85
CA SER A 172 29.21 -1.06 15.43
C SER A 172 28.08 -1.02 16.46
N GLY A 173 28.00 -2.02 17.36
CA GLY A 173 26.96 -2.15 18.38
C GLY A 173 26.92 -3.53 19.04
N GLY A 174 25.80 -3.89 19.65
CA GLY A 174 25.60 -5.22 20.25
C GLY A 174 24.26 -5.37 21.00
N ALA A 175 24.01 -6.57 21.52
CA ALA A 175 22.85 -6.91 22.37
C ALA A 175 23.17 -8.01 23.39
N TRP A 176 22.35 -8.10 24.44
CA TRP A 176 22.39 -9.15 25.46
C TRP A 176 21.79 -10.47 24.96
N ASP A 177 22.40 -11.60 25.32
CA ASP A 177 21.76 -12.92 25.17
C ASP A 177 20.60 -13.06 26.19
N PRO A 178 19.36 -13.37 25.76
CA PRO A 178 18.25 -13.60 26.68
C PRO A 178 18.35 -14.90 27.51
N LEU A 179 19.33 -15.77 27.22
CA LEU A 179 19.54 -17.05 27.90
C LEU A 179 20.64 -17.00 28.98
N ASP A 180 21.67 -16.16 28.81
CA ASP A 180 22.71 -15.93 29.82
C ASP A 180 22.96 -14.43 30.05
N VAL A 181 22.65 -13.99 31.26
CA VAL A 181 22.88 -12.63 31.80
C VAL A 181 24.36 -12.19 31.78
N ASN A 182 25.29 -13.09 31.48
CA ASN A 182 26.72 -12.80 31.35
C ASN A 182 27.20 -12.75 29.89
N ALA A 183 26.36 -13.07 28.90
CA ALA A 183 26.74 -13.16 27.50
C ALA A 183 26.21 -11.98 26.66
N VAL A 184 27.08 -11.41 25.83
CA VAL A 184 26.73 -10.36 24.85
C VAL A 184 27.22 -10.72 23.45
N ALA A 185 26.42 -10.37 22.45
CA ALA A 185 26.83 -10.38 21.05
C ALA A 185 27.18 -8.95 20.61
N LEU A 186 28.36 -8.78 20.00
CA LEU A 186 28.86 -7.50 19.47
C LEU A 186 28.93 -7.58 17.95
N THR A 187 28.55 -6.51 17.26
CA THR A 187 28.70 -6.40 15.79
C THR A 187 29.98 -5.66 15.44
N SER A 188 30.64 -6.12 14.38
CA SER A 188 31.78 -5.46 13.74
C SER A 188 31.64 -5.53 12.22
N GLU A 189 32.43 -4.75 11.48
CA GLU A 189 32.34 -4.68 10.01
C GLU A 189 32.51 -6.03 9.27
N SER A 190 33.09 -7.04 9.92
CA SER A 190 33.40 -8.36 9.35
C SER A 190 32.97 -9.56 10.19
N SER A 191 32.40 -9.36 11.39
CA SER A 191 31.97 -10.47 12.24
C SER A 191 30.96 -10.09 13.34
N ILE A 192 30.14 -11.06 13.73
CA ILE A 192 29.48 -11.08 15.05
C ILE A 192 30.43 -11.74 16.04
N GLN A 193 30.68 -11.12 17.19
CA GLN A 193 31.50 -11.69 18.26
C GLN A 193 30.68 -11.97 19.51
N PHE A 194 30.80 -13.17 20.07
CA PHE A 194 30.11 -13.57 21.30
C PHE A 194 31.08 -13.54 22.48
N TRP A 195 30.72 -12.84 23.56
CA TRP A 195 31.60 -12.56 24.69
C TRP A 195 30.96 -12.98 26.02
N ASP A 196 31.73 -13.67 26.87
CA ASP A 196 31.39 -13.90 28.28
C ASP A 196 32.02 -12.79 29.15
N LEU A 197 31.19 -12.05 29.88
CA LEU A 197 31.58 -10.96 30.76
C LEU A 197 32.18 -11.42 32.10
N ARG A 198 32.04 -12.70 32.48
CA ARG A 198 32.67 -13.27 33.69
C ARG A 198 34.17 -13.49 33.49
N THR A 199 34.56 -13.91 32.28
CA THR A 199 35.96 -14.08 31.88
C THR A 199 36.49 -12.94 31.03
N MET A 200 35.61 -12.05 30.56
CA MET A 200 35.86 -10.98 29.58
C MET A 200 36.55 -11.50 28.32
N LYS A 201 36.02 -12.58 27.73
CA LYS A 201 36.63 -13.21 26.55
C LYS A 201 35.63 -13.49 25.46
N LYS A 202 36.07 -13.24 24.22
CA LYS A 202 35.44 -13.74 23.00
C LYS A 202 35.38 -15.28 23.05
N MET A 203 34.18 -15.82 23.14
CA MET A 203 33.89 -17.25 23.11
C MET A 203 33.89 -17.80 21.68
N ASN A 204 33.30 -17.05 20.74
CA ASN A 204 33.06 -17.48 19.37
C ASN A 204 32.89 -16.26 18.44
N SER A 205 32.86 -16.48 17.12
CA SER A 205 32.35 -15.50 16.15
C SER A 205 31.69 -16.15 14.93
N ILE A 206 30.74 -15.43 14.35
CA ILE A 206 30.23 -15.67 12.99
C ILE A 206 30.93 -14.66 12.09
N GLU A 207 31.61 -15.12 11.04
CA GLU A 207 32.22 -14.24 10.03
C GLU A 207 31.16 -13.85 8.99
N HIS A 208 30.83 -12.56 8.93
CA HIS A 208 29.85 -12.02 8.00
C HIS A 208 30.06 -10.50 7.85
N ALA A 209 29.94 -9.99 6.62
CA ALA A 209 30.31 -8.62 6.30
C ALA A 209 29.18 -7.61 6.53
N HIS A 210 29.53 -6.38 6.89
CA HIS A 210 28.66 -5.20 6.89
C HIS A 210 27.38 -5.31 7.75
N ILE A 211 27.45 -5.98 8.91
CA ILE A 211 26.35 -5.98 9.89
C ILE A 211 26.31 -4.62 10.62
N ARG A 212 25.21 -3.88 10.42
CA ARG A 212 24.93 -2.63 11.14
C ARG A 212 24.37 -2.87 12.53
N ASN A 213 23.48 -3.86 12.66
CA ASN A 213 22.73 -4.07 13.90
C ASN A 213 22.29 -5.53 14.05
N LEU A 214 22.00 -5.95 15.29
CA LEU A 214 21.42 -7.26 15.61
C LEU A 214 20.40 -7.14 16.76
N ASP A 215 19.57 -8.17 16.91
CA ASP A 215 18.67 -8.38 18.05
C ASP A 215 18.33 -9.88 18.22
N TYR A 216 17.89 -10.30 19.40
CA TYR A 216 17.57 -11.70 19.71
C TYR A 216 16.06 -11.95 19.76
N ASP A 217 15.58 -13.10 19.27
CA ASP A 217 14.21 -13.54 19.53
C ASP A 217 14.12 -14.05 20.97
N THR A 218 13.43 -13.29 21.83
CA THR A 218 13.31 -13.60 23.28
C THR A 218 12.41 -14.78 23.57
N LYS A 219 11.59 -15.23 22.61
CA LYS A 219 10.74 -16.43 22.73
C LYS A 219 11.45 -17.65 22.13
N LYS A 220 12.19 -17.47 21.05
CA LYS A 220 12.82 -18.55 20.26
C LYS A 220 14.30 -18.70 20.58
N LYS A 221 14.61 -19.61 21.51
CA LYS A 221 15.97 -19.86 22.03
C LYS A 221 17.01 -20.06 20.91
N TYR A 222 18.19 -19.48 21.11
CA TYR A 222 19.35 -19.52 20.20
C TYR A 222 19.15 -18.83 18.85
N MET A 223 18.09 -18.02 18.67
CA MET A 223 17.84 -17.31 17.41
C MET A 223 18.28 -15.85 17.51
N LEU A 224 19.19 -15.48 16.61
CA LEU A 224 19.74 -14.13 16.47
C LEU A 224 19.36 -13.59 15.10
N VAL A 225 18.97 -12.32 15.01
CA VAL A 225 18.62 -11.64 13.76
C VAL A 225 19.60 -10.50 13.50
N THR A 226 20.13 -10.38 12.28
CA THR A 226 21.07 -9.33 11.86
C THR A 226 20.47 -8.43 10.77
N ALA A 227 20.94 -7.19 10.71
CA ALA A 227 20.62 -6.19 9.68
C ALA A 227 21.89 -5.74 8.97
N GLU A 228 21.86 -5.80 7.63
CA GLU A 228 23.04 -5.69 6.78
C GLU A 228 22.81 -4.77 5.56
N ASP A 229 23.92 -4.33 4.96
CA ASP A 229 23.92 -3.34 3.87
C ASP A 229 23.32 -3.89 2.57
N GLU A 230 23.84 -5.01 2.08
CA GLU A 230 23.56 -5.51 0.71
C GLU A 230 22.65 -6.74 0.68
N PHE A 231 22.58 -7.51 1.77
CA PHE A 231 21.86 -8.81 1.83
C PHE A 231 20.56 -8.78 2.64
N GLY A 232 20.22 -7.64 3.27
CA GLY A 232 18.96 -7.45 3.98
C GLY A 232 19.01 -7.89 5.44
N ILE A 233 18.34 -9.01 5.77
CA ILE A 233 18.16 -9.50 7.13
C ILE A 233 18.41 -11.02 7.19
N HIS A 234 19.39 -11.45 7.96
CA HIS A 234 19.64 -12.87 8.22
C HIS A 234 19.15 -13.30 9.59
N ILE A 235 18.68 -14.55 9.68
CA ILE A 235 18.27 -15.20 10.93
C ILE A 235 19.19 -16.39 11.16
N TRP A 236 19.84 -16.42 12.32
CA TRP A 236 20.90 -17.36 12.68
C TRP A 236 20.45 -18.24 13.84
N ASP A 237 20.66 -19.56 13.72
CA ASP A 237 20.62 -20.47 14.85
C ASP A 237 22.04 -20.63 15.42
N LEU A 238 22.28 -20.15 16.64
CA LEU A 238 23.60 -20.19 17.27
C LEU A 238 24.13 -21.61 17.54
N ARG A 239 23.30 -22.64 17.38
CA ARG A 239 23.70 -24.06 17.39
C ARG A 239 24.29 -24.52 16.05
N MET A 240 24.00 -23.81 14.96
CA MET A 240 24.47 -24.09 13.60
C MET A 240 25.05 -22.82 12.93
N PRO A 241 26.01 -22.11 13.55
CA PRO A 241 26.40 -20.73 13.22
C PRO A 241 27.16 -20.54 11.89
N LYS A 242 27.13 -21.51 10.97
CA LYS A 242 27.84 -21.46 9.68
C LYS A 242 27.00 -20.95 8.51
N ILE A 243 25.68 -21.04 8.61
CA ILE A 243 24.71 -20.73 7.55
C ILE A 243 23.47 -20.14 8.25
N PRO A 244 22.85 -19.05 7.74
CA PRO A 244 21.58 -18.58 8.27
C PRO A 244 20.47 -19.61 8.06
N VAL A 245 19.52 -19.69 8.99
CA VAL A 245 18.34 -20.57 8.90
C VAL A 245 17.19 -19.95 8.12
N ALA A 246 17.22 -18.62 7.91
CA ALA A 246 16.35 -17.90 7.00
C ALA A 246 16.99 -16.57 6.59
N GLU A 247 16.64 -16.10 5.39
CA GLU A 247 17.10 -14.85 4.79
C GLU A 247 15.84 -14.05 4.37
N LEU A 248 15.75 -12.78 4.75
CA LEU A 248 14.66 -11.89 4.37
C LEU A 248 15.23 -10.72 3.54
N PRO A 249 14.57 -10.26 2.48
CA PRO A 249 15.14 -9.31 1.52
C PRO A 249 15.36 -7.89 2.05
N GLY A 250 15.00 -7.59 3.30
CA GLY A 250 15.31 -6.32 3.96
C GLY A 250 14.68 -5.10 3.28
N HIS A 251 15.53 -4.16 2.87
CA HIS A 251 15.14 -2.83 2.41
C HIS A 251 15.67 -2.54 1.00
N ALA A 252 15.09 -1.55 0.33
CA ALA A 252 15.51 -1.14 -1.03
C ALA A 252 16.83 -0.31 -1.04
N HIS A 253 17.39 -0.09 0.14
CA HIS A 253 18.72 0.42 0.46
C HIS A 253 19.13 -0.22 1.80
N TRP A 254 20.34 0.06 2.31
CA TRP A 254 20.86 -0.48 3.58
C TRP A 254 19.83 -0.66 4.70
N THR A 255 19.76 -1.87 5.26
CA THR A 255 18.94 -2.15 6.45
C THR A 255 19.68 -1.63 7.68
N TRP A 256 19.17 -0.55 8.28
CA TRP A 256 19.87 0.17 9.35
C TRP A 256 19.70 -0.48 10.73
N ALA A 257 18.49 -0.93 11.05
CA ALA A 257 18.17 -1.50 12.35
C ALA A 257 17.17 -2.66 12.22
N VAL A 258 17.23 -3.59 13.18
CA VAL A 258 16.29 -4.71 13.31
C VAL A 258 15.90 -4.92 14.77
N ARG A 259 14.62 -5.23 15.05
CA ARG A 259 14.09 -5.45 16.40
C ARG A 259 13.11 -6.63 16.42
N CYS A 260 13.41 -7.64 17.22
CA CYS A 260 12.51 -8.77 17.46
C CYS A 260 11.39 -8.35 18.42
N ASN A 261 10.18 -8.87 18.22
CA ASN A 261 9.06 -8.58 19.10
C ASN A 261 9.28 -9.26 20.47
N PRO A 262 9.02 -8.57 21.60
CA PRO A 262 9.24 -9.16 22.92
C PRO A 262 8.25 -10.28 23.28
N GLU A 263 7.08 -10.37 22.64
CA GLU A 263 6.03 -11.36 22.97
C GLU A 263 5.65 -12.35 21.86
N TYR A 264 5.83 -12.02 20.58
CA TYR A 264 5.49 -12.90 19.45
C TYR A 264 6.73 -13.44 18.73
N GLU A 265 6.90 -14.76 18.77
CA GLU A 265 7.95 -15.49 18.02
C GLU A 265 7.96 -15.10 16.53
N GLY A 266 9.16 -14.88 15.98
CA GLY A 266 9.38 -14.63 14.55
C GLY A 266 8.83 -13.29 14.02
N LEU A 267 8.17 -12.47 14.85
CA LEU A 267 7.68 -11.15 14.47
C LEU A 267 8.81 -10.12 14.58
N ILE A 268 9.26 -9.56 13.47
CA ILE A 268 10.49 -8.75 13.38
C ILE A 268 10.16 -7.39 12.75
N LEU A 269 10.65 -6.29 13.31
CA LEU A 269 10.70 -4.98 12.63
C LEU A 269 12.09 -4.74 12.05
N SER A 270 12.17 -4.13 10.88
CA SER A 270 13.39 -3.52 10.36
C SER A 270 13.15 -2.10 9.85
N ALA A 271 14.20 -1.29 9.82
CA ALA A 271 14.18 0.08 9.32
C ALA A 271 15.32 0.28 8.32
N GLY A 272 15.06 1.04 7.26
CA GLY A 272 16.03 1.30 6.20
C GLY A 272 16.24 2.78 5.91
N THR A 273 17.33 3.06 5.21
CA THR A 273 17.58 4.39 4.60
C THR A 273 16.81 4.59 3.29
N ASP A 274 15.92 3.65 2.93
CA ASP A 274 14.92 3.74 1.86
C ASP A 274 13.62 4.45 2.30
N SER A 275 13.63 5.07 3.48
CA SER A 275 12.48 5.70 4.14
C SER A 275 11.31 4.74 4.41
N ALA A 276 11.61 3.46 4.67
CA ALA A 276 10.63 2.46 5.08
C ALA A 276 10.93 1.84 6.46
N VAL A 277 9.87 1.35 7.10
CA VAL A 277 9.92 0.35 8.18
C VAL A 277 9.16 -0.89 7.71
N ASN A 278 9.78 -2.06 7.78
CA ASN A 278 9.18 -3.32 7.35
C ASN A 278 8.88 -4.20 8.57
N LEU A 279 7.68 -4.79 8.59
CA LEU A 279 7.24 -5.75 9.61
C LEU A 279 7.19 -7.14 8.97
N TRP A 280 7.95 -8.08 9.52
CA TRP A 280 8.14 -9.42 9.00
C TRP A 280 7.61 -10.50 9.93
N PHE A 281 7.29 -11.67 9.38
CA PHE A 281 6.99 -12.88 10.11
C PHE A 281 7.84 -14.06 9.60
N ALA A 282 8.91 -14.34 10.33
CA ALA A 282 9.81 -15.46 10.07
C ALA A 282 9.19 -16.78 10.54
N SER A 283 8.46 -17.45 9.65
CA SER A 283 7.92 -18.79 9.91
C SER A 283 9.06 -19.77 10.18
N ALA A 284 9.02 -20.46 11.33
CA ALA A 284 10.02 -21.45 11.68
C ALA A 284 9.94 -22.69 10.76
N PRO A 285 11.07 -23.25 10.28
CA PRO A 285 11.07 -24.60 9.73
C PRO A 285 10.71 -25.59 10.84
N SER A 286 9.65 -26.38 10.61
CA SER A 286 9.28 -27.48 11.50
C SER A 286 10.27 -28.63 11.30
N GLY A 287 10.86 -29.13 12.40
CA GLY A 287 12.07 -29.96 12.38
C GLY A 287 11.93 -31.41 11.87
N ASP A 288 10.90 -31.72 11.08
CA ASP A 288 10.67 -33.05 10.49
C ASP A 288 11.36 -33.21 9.11
N ASP A 289 11.80 -32.11 8.47
CA ASP A 289 12.22 -32.08 7.06
C ASP A 289 13.73 -32.32 6.82
N LEU A 290 14.39 -33.09 7.69
CA LEU A 290 15.85 -33.37 7.63
C LEU A 290 16.20 -34.75 7.06
N THR A 291 15.25 -35.47 6.44
CA THR A 291 15.51 -36.81 5.86
C THR A 291 14.74 -37.11 4.56
N SER A 292 15.10 -36.46 3.44
CA SER A 292 14.98 -37.08 2.10
C SER A 292 15.79 -36.38 1.02
N GLU A 293 16.81 -37.04 0.49
CA GLU A 293 17.41 -36.67 -0.81
C GLU A 293 16.49 -37.15 -1.94
N SER A 294 15.72 -36.25 -2.56
CA SER A 294 15.03 -36.54 -3.82
C SER A 294 14.82 -35.30 -4.69
N LEU A 295 15.53 -35.25 -5.83
CA LEU A 295 15.55 -34.12 -6.76
C LEU A 295 14.29 -34.03 -7.65
N VAL A 296 13.19 -33.46 -7.14
CA VAL A 296 12.14 -32.83 -7.99
C VAL A 296 11.54 -31.63 -7.25
N GLU A 297 11.96 -30.39 -7.58
CA GLU A 297 11.35 -29.19 -7.01
C GLU A 297 9.97 -28.88 -7.63
N SER A 298 8.90 -29.26 -6.93
CA SER A 298 7.60 -28.60 -7.10
C SER A 298 7.57 -27.31 -6.27
N PRO A 299 7.10 -26.16 -6.79
CA PRO A 299 7.08 -24.89 -6.05
C PRO A 299 5.98 -24.88 -4.97
N THR A 300 6.25 -25.52 -3.84
CA THR A 300 5.40 -25.48 -2.64
C THR A 300 5.29 -24.06 -2.11
N ARG A 301 4.08 -23.68 -1.66
CA ARG A 301 3.76 -22.36 -1.09
C ARG A 301 4.80 -21.86 -0.08
N ARG A 302 5.70 -20.97 -0.50
CA ARG A 302 6.37 -20.06 0.43
C ARG A 302 5.38 -18.93 0.75
N VAL A 303 5.16 -18.69 2.04
CA VAL A 303 4.41 -17.52 2.53
C VAL A 303 5.33 -16.31 2.39
N ASP A 304 4.80 -15.17 1.95
CA ASP A 304 5.57 -13.92 1.95
C ASP A 304 5.88 -13.53 3.39
N PRO A 305 7.16 -13.42 3.80
CA PRO A 305 7.51 -13.05 5.16
C PRO A 305 7.19 -11.58 5.46
N LEU A 306 6.97 -10.70 4.47
CA LEU A 306 6.64 -9.30 4.70
C LEU A 306 5.14 -9.15 5.06
N LEU A 307 4.84 -8.94 6.35
CA LEU A 307 3.48 -8.67 6.80
C LEU A 307 3.01 -7.26 6.40
N ASN A 308 3.89 -6.27 6.47
CA ASN A 308 3.57 -4.88 6.16
C ASN A 308 4.82 -4.03 5.88
N SER A 309 4.67 -3.01 5.04
CA SER A 309 5.70 -2.01 4.73
C SER A 309 5.15 -0.61 4.98
N TYR A 310 5.74 0.10 5.94
CA TYR A 310 5.42 1.47 6.31
C TYR A 310 6.39 2.42 5.59
N SER A 311 6.06 2.84 4.37
CA SER A 311 6.88 3.76 3.56
C SER A 311 6.39 5.22 3.65
N ASP A 312 6.00 5.65 4.85
CA ASP A 312 5.37 6.96 5.11
C ASP A 312 6.38 8.04 5.57
N TYR A 313 7.67 7.76 5.61
CA TYR A 313 8.71 8.66 6.13
C TYR A 313 9.28 9.56 5.02
N GLU A 314 9.67 10.80 5.33
CA GLU A 314 10.30 11.71 4.34
C GLU A 314 11.82 11.55 4.25
N ASP A 315 12.44 10.89 5.23
CA ASP A 315 13.88 10.65 5.33
C ASP A 315 14.13 9.26 5.97
N SER A 316 15.38 8.82 5.94
CA SER A 316 15.90 7.56 6.49
C SER A 316 15.39 7.31 7.91
N VAL A 317 14.96 6.06 8.17
CA VAL A 317 14.50 5.65 9.50
C VAL A 317 15.68 5.03 10.25
N TYR A 318 16.06 5.66 11.36
CA TYR A 318 17.26 5.30 12.12
C TYR A 318 16.94 4.61 13.45
N GLY A 319 15.78 4.89 14.05
CA GLY A 319 15.39 4.37 15.36
C GLY A 319 14.15 3.48 15.31
N LEU A 320 14.18 2.37 16.07
CA LEU A 320 13.06 1.43 16.26
C LEU A 320 12.97 0.95 17.71
N ALA A 321 11.75 0.91 18.25
CA ALA A 321 11.46 0.33 19.56
C ALA A 321 10.07 -0.33 19.59
N TRP A 322 10.00 -1.63 19.90
CA TRP A 322 8.75 -2.28 20.33
C TRP A 322 8.37 -1.80 21.74
N SER A 323 7.06 -1.67 22.02
CA SER A 323 6.64 -1.43 23.40
C SER A 323 6.65 -2.71 24.23
N SER A 324 7.27 -2.66 25.41
CA SER A 324 7.24 -3.77 26.37
C SER A 324 5.86 -3.95 27.02
N ARG A 325 4.97 -2.93 26.94
CA ARG A 325 3.63 -2.96 27.54
C ARG A 325 2.54 -3.49 26.60
N GLU A 326 2.56 -3.09 25.35
CA GLU A 326 1.53 -3.38 24.35
C GLU A 326 2.20 -4.00 23.11
N PRO A 327 2.30 -5.34 23.00
CA PRO A 327 3.14 -6.00 21.99
C PRO A 327 2.83 -5.76 20.51
N TRP A 328 1.70 -5.12 20.19
CA TRP A 328 1.36 -4.70 18.82
C TRP A 328 1.70 -3.22 18.54
N ILE A 329 2.30 -2.54 19.51
CA ILE A 329 2.70 -1.13 19.45
C ILE A 329 4.23 -1.05 19.34
N PHE A 330 4.70 -0.25 18.38
CA PHE A 330 6.10 0.11 18.22
C PHE A 330 6.21 1.59 17.88
N ALA A 331 7.37 2.17 18.16
CA ALA A 331 7.76 3.50 17.70
C ALA A 331 8.92 3.41 16.70
N SER A 332 8.99 4.41 15.83
CA SER A 332 9.86 4.48 14.66
C SER A 332 10.28 5.93 14.44
N LEU A 333 11.55 6.19 14.17
CA LEU A 333 12.10 7.56 14.12
C LEU A 333 12.87 7.84 12.83
N SER A 334 12.35 8.76 12.02
CA SER A 334 13.03 9.33 10.85
C SER A 334 13.94 10.50 11.24
N TYR A 335 14.96 10.74 10.40
CA TYR A 335 16.00 11.72 10.64
C TYR A 335 15.54 13.17 10.80
N ASP A 336 14.51 13.55 10.04
CA ASP A 336 14.03 14.92 9.87
C ASP A 336 13.32 15.46 11.11
N GLY A 337 12.73 14.57 11.91
CA GLY A 337 12.13 14.82 13.22
C GLY A 337 10.81 15.61 13.26
N ARG A 338 10.36 16.25 12.17
CA ARG A 338 9.39 17.37 12.24
C ARG A 338 7.92 16.99 12.54
N PRO A 339 7.16 17.87 13.22
CA PRO A 339 5.71 17.74 13.33
C PRO A 339 4.98 18.31 12.10
N SER A 340 4.08 17.52 11.51
CA SER A 340 3.07 18.03 10.56
C SER A 340 2.18 19.07 11.26
N HIS A 341 2.15 20.30 10.77
CA HIS A 341 1.49 21.42 11.45
C HIS A 341 -0.04 21.24 11.55
N SER A 342 -0.53 21.00 12.78
CA SER A 342 -1.95 21.14 13.12
C SER A 342 -2.15 21.66 14.54
N SER A 343 -1.82 22.94 14.76
CA SER A 343 -2.23 23.66 15.96
C SER A 343 -2.86 25.02 15.60
N ARG A 344 -4.17 25.12 15.84
CA ARG A 344 -4.82 26.38 16.19
C ARG A 344 -5.59 26.17 17.48
N LYS A 345 -5.11 26.81 18.55
CA LYS A 345 -5.86 26.99 19.79
C LYS A 345 -7.20 27.66 19.49
N ASN A 346 -8.26 27.26 20.19
CA ASN A 346 -9.37 28.13 20.55
C ASN A 346 -9.72 27.83 22.00
N ASN A 347 -9.59 28.84 22.86
CA ASN A 347 -9.99 28.80 24.27
C ASN A 347 -11.43 29.33 24.44
N ILE A 348 -11.89 29.38 25.69
CA ILE A 348 -13.06 30.11 26.23
C ILE A 348 -14.37 29.34 26.15
N GLY A 349 -15.04 29.18 27.31
CA GLY A 349 -16.37 28.58 27.42
C GLY A 349 -16.68 27.99 28.81
N GLU A 350 -16.62 28.79 29.88
CA GLU A 350 -17.02 28.32 31.21
C GLU A 350 -18.54 28.12 31.36
N GLY A 351 -18.91 27.05 32.07
CA GLY A 351 -20.13 27.00 32.87
C GLY A 351 -21.43 26.56 32.20
N PHE A 352 -22.05 25.48 32.73
CA PHE A 352 -23.24 25.66 33.58
C PHE A 352 -23.47 24.47 34.54
N ARG A 353 -24.48 24.57 35.40
CA ARG A 353 -24.72 23.71 36.59
C ARG A 353 -25.58 22.46 36.35
N LYS A 354 -25.34 21.46 37.23
CA LYS A 354 -26.26 20.44 37.80
C LYS A 354 -27.70 20.35 37.27
N ASN A 355 -28.15 19.13 36.93
CA ASN A 355 -29.42 18.48 37.35
C ASN A 355 -29.63 17.11 36.65
N ASN A 356 -30.39 16.11 37.15
CA ASN A 356 -30.67 15.70 38.54
C ASN A 356 -31.32 14.27 38.61
N THR A 357 -30.91 13.42 39.57
CA THR A 357 -31.67 12.33 40.26
C THR A 357 -32.44 11.17 39.54
N LYS A 358 -32.35 9.97 40.17
CA LYS A 358 -33.30 8.80 40.21
C LYS A 358 -33.41 7.96 38.92
N LYS A 359 -33.69 6.63 38.94
CA LYS A 359 -33.94 5.56 39.97
C LYS A 359 -33.49 4.20 39.34
N ALA A 360 -33.35 3.02 39.98
CA ALA A 360 -33.53 2.57 41.38
C ALA A 360 -32.22 2.00 41.98
N GLY A 361 -31.96 0.73 42.36
CA GLY A 361 -32.65 -0.59 42.39
C GLY A 361 -31.62 -1.69 42.05
N GLN A 362 -31.28 -2.75 42.83
CA GLN A 362 -31.96 -3.82 43.61
C GLN A 362 -32.53 -4.97 42.74
N GLU A 363 -32.23 -6.25 42.99
CA GLU A 363 -31.74 -6.92 44.24
C GLU A 363 -30.48 -7.84 44.05
N MET A 364 -30.11 -8.59 45.11
CA MET A 364 -28.92 -9.45 45.23
C MET A 364 -29.20 -10.64 46.18
N MET A 365 -28.47 -11.77 46.02
CA MET A 365 -28.18 -12.88 46.98
C MET A 365 -28.74 -14.30 46.68
N ALA A 366 -28.08 -15.27 47.34
CA ALA A 366 -28.57 -16.59 47.80
C ALA A 366 -28.42 -17.85 46.92
N MET A 367 -27.26 -18.50 47.07
CA MET A 367 -27.12 -19.97 47.20
C MET A 367 -27.61 -20.40 48.61
N PRO A 368 -27.93 -21.69 48.94
CA PRO A 368 -26.91 -22.77 48.95
C PRO A 368 -27.35 -24.27 48.82
N LEU A 369 -26.34 -25.12 48.54
CA LEU A 369 -26.07 -26.49 49.03
C LEU A 369 -27.18 -27.56 49.23
N LEU A 370 -26.94 -28.78 48.69
CA LEU A 370 -27.05 -30.04 49.47
C LEU A 370 -26.24 -31.24 48.90
N LYS A 371 -25.28 -31.71 49.72
CA LYS A 371 -24.56 -33.02 49.85
C LYS A 371 -24.48 -34.07 48.71
N ASN A 372 -23.23 -34.47 48.42
CA ASN A 372 -22.75 -35.77 47.90
C ASN A 372 -22.63 -36.79 49.07
N PRO A 373 -22.49 -38.15 48.91
CA PRO A 373 -21.19 -38.74 48.52
C PRO A 373 -21.17 -40.17 47.87
N GLN A 374 -19.97 -40.58 47.41
CA GLN A 374 -19.47 -41.95 47.07
C GLN A 374 -20.07 -42.64 45.82
N LYS A 375 -19.32 -42.88 44.73
CA LYS A 375 -18.11 -43.73 44.51
C LYS A 375 -18.39 -45.25 44.41
N THR A 376 -18.40 -45.78 43.19
CA THR A 376 -17.92 -47.15 42.89
C THR A 376 -17.30 -47.19 41.48
N VAL A 377 -16.07 -47.70 41.42
CA VAL A 377 -15.29 -48.21 40.26
C VAL A 377 -15.41 -47.52 38.88
N MET A 378 -14.32 -46.83 38.56
CA MET A 378 -13.78 -46.56 37.22
C MET A 378 -13.62 -47.84 36.37
N GLN A 379 -14.49 -48.09 35.41
CA GLN A 379 -14.24 -48.90 34.19
C GLN A 379 -15.38 -48.71 33.15
N ILE A 380 -15.19 -49.20 31.92
CA ILE A 380 -16.18 -49.22 30.82
C ILE A 380 -16.79 -47.85 30.41
N LYS A 381 -15.93 -46.88 30.02
CA LYS A 381 -16.24 -45.98 28.88
C LYS A 381 -15.03 -45.38 28.14
N ARG A 382 -13.90 -46.09 28.15
CA ARG A 382 -12.71 -45.84 27.30
C ARG A 382 -12.74 -46.71 26.03
N TRP A 383 -13.93 -46.90 25.45
CA TRP A 383 -14.20 -47.93 24.42
C TRP A 383 -15.26 -47.53 23.38
N VAL A 384 -15.47 -46.23 23.20
CA VAL A 384 -16.16 -45.62 22.04
C VAL A 384 -15.35 -44.39 21.64
N LEU A 385 -15.29 -44.04 20.35
CA LEU A 385 -14.39 -43.02 19.77
C LEU A 385 -12.89 -43.38 19.77
N ASN A 386 -12.57 -44.67 19.65
CA ASN A 386 -11.39 -45.13 18.91
C ASN A 386 -11.85 -46.23 17.95
N LEU A 387 -12.12 -45.87 16.70
CA LEU A 387 -12.47 -46.79 15.62
C LEU A 387 -11.62 -46.42 14.40
N ASP A 388 -10.71 -47.29 14.00
CA ASP A 388 -9.66 -46.95 13.03
C ASP A 388 -10.18 -47.05 11.59
N TRP A 389 -10.35 -45.88 10.95
CA TRP A 389 -10.83 -45.79 9.57
C TRP A 389 -9.88 -46.45 8.55
N ARG A 390 -8.62 -46.70 8.90
CA ARG A 390 -7.60 -47.27 7.99
C ARG A 390 -7.88 -48.74 7.61
N LEU A 391 -8.63 -49.47 8.42
CA LEU A 391 -9.01 -50.87 8.14
C LEU A 391 -10.18 -51.01 7.14
N LEU A 392 -11.02 -49.98 6.97
CA LEU A 392 -12.14 -50.04 6.02
C LEU A 392 -11.69 -49.93 4.54
N LEU A 393 -10.58 -49.24 4.28
CA LEU A 393 -10.03 -49.09 2.93
C LEU A 393 -9.42 -50.39 2.37
N LEU A 394 -8.90 -51.27 3.23
CA LEU A 394 -8.29 -52.54 2.83
C LEU A 394 -9.31 -53.61 2.36
N ILE A 395 -10.61 -53.41 2.63
CA ILE A 395 -11.68 -54.37 2.29
C ILE A 395 -12.39 -54.00 0.97
N PHE A 396 -12.39 -52.71 0.58
CA PHE A 396 -13.08 -52.26 -0.64
C PHE A 396 -12.30 -52.48 -1.94
N LEU A 397 -10.96 -52.47 -1.88
CA LEU A 397 -10.09 -52.61 -3.07
C LEU A 397 -10.11 -54.00 -3.74
N PRO A 398 -10.20 -55.14 -3.03
CA PRO A 398 -10.29 -56.46 -3.68
C PRO A 398 -11.62 -56.72 -4.40
N ILE A 399 -12.71 -56.10 -3.94
CA ILE A 399 -14.08 -56.42 -4.39
C ILE A 399 -14.37 -55.80 -5.77
N SER A 400 -13.86 -54.60 -6.05
CA SER A 400 -14.02 -53.97 -7.37
C SER A 400 -13.25 -54.70 -8.47
N LEU A 401 -12.08 -55.24 -8.16
CA LEU A 401 -11.25 -56.03 -9.09
C LEU A 401 -11.90 -57.35 -9.51
N LEU A 402 -12.59 -58.04 -8.59
CA LEU A 402 -13.34 -59.27 -8.90
C LEU A 402 -14.51 -59.03 -9.86
N ILE A 403 -15.21 -57.89 -9.72
CA ILE A 403 -16.29 -57.52 -10.64
C ILE A 403 -15.74 -57.21 -12.04
N PHE A 404 -14.57 -56.56 -12.14
CA PHE A 404 -13.96 -56.18 -13.42
C PHE A 404 -13.54 -57.39 -14.28
N PHE A 405 -13.08 -58.47 -13.67
CA PHE A 405 -12.69 -59.70 -14.39
C PHE A 405 -13.88 -60.56 -14.87
N SER A 406 -15.09 -60.34 -14.34
CA SER A 406 -16.25 -61.20 -14.62
C SER A 406 -17.05 -60.86 -15.89
N LEU A 407 -16.66 -59.83 -16.65
CA LEU A 407 -17.41 -59.33 -17.83
C LEU A 407 -16.61 -59.28 -19.15
N SER A 408 -15.37 -59.80 -19.17
CA SER A 408 -14.48 -59.75 -20.33
C SER A 408 -14.46 -61.07 -21.12
N SER A 409 -15.56 -61.42 -21.79
CA SER A 409 -15.63 -62.58 -22.72
C SER A 409 -16.78 -62.44 -23.72
N GLY A 410 -16.46 -62.13 -24.98
CA GLY A 410 -17.43 -62.03 -26.09
C GLY A 410 -16.79 -61.53 -27.37
N THR A 411 -17.06 -62.19 -28.50
CA THR A 411 -16.29 -62.02 -29.76
C THR A 411 -17.09 -61.37 -30.89
N THR A 412 -16.46 -60.42 -31.59
CA THR A 412 -16.59 -60.10 -33.03
C THR A 412 -17.96 -60.19 -33.72
N THR A 413 -18.46 -59.07 -34.26
CA THR A 413 -18.80 -58.92 -35.70
C THR A 413 -19.11 -57.47 -36.09
N THR A 414 -19.16 -57.20 -37.39
CA THR A 414 -19.37 -55.88 -38.02
C THR A 414 -20.84 -55.59 -38.34
N THR A 415 -21.32 -54.35 -38.16
CA THR A 415 -21.99 -53.54 -39.22
C THR A 415 -22.41 -52.15 -38.72
N THR A 416 -22.77 -51.26 -39.65
CA THR A 416 -23.27 -49.90 -39.42
C THR A 416 -24.74 -49.86 -39.04
N PHE A 417 -25.15 -49.01 -38.07
CA PHE A 417 -26.28 -48.08 -38.20
C PHE A 417 -26.33 -47.11 -37.00
N ASN A 418 -26.88 -45.91 -37.23
CA ASN A 418 -27.28 -44.94 -36.19
C ASN A 418 -28.82 -45.02 -36.06
N PRO A 419 -29.41 -44.95 -34.85
CA PRO A 419 -29.93 -43.63 -34.45
C PRO A 419 -29.94 -43.31 -32.94
N PHE A 420 -30.22 -42.03 -32.70
CA PHE A 420 -30.37 -41.26 -31.45
C PHE A 420 -30.90 -41.91 -30.15
N SER A 421 -30.47 -41.24 -29.06
CA SER A 421 -31.09 -41.15 -27.72
C SER A 421 -30.71 -42.27 -26.72
N SER A 422 -30.53 -42.01 -25.43
CA SER A 422 -30.81 -40.79 -24.64
C SER A 422 -29.88 -40.61 -23.41
N PHE A 423 -29.95 -39.41 -22.82
CA PHE A 423 -29.38 -38.96 -21.53
C PHE A 423 -27.87 -38.68 -21.41
N VAL A 424 -27.57 -37.75 -20.50
CA VAL A 424 -26.30 -37.03 -20.31
C VAL A 424 -25.85 -37.16 -18.85
N PRO A 425 -24.54 -37.28 -18.61
CA PRO A 425 -23.93 -36.59 -17.46
C PRO A 425 -22.82 -35.62 -17.90
N CYS A 426 -22.56 -34.62 -17.06
CA CYS A 426 -21.64 -33.52 -17.33
C CYS A 426 -20.19 -33.95 -17.60
N LYS A 427 -19.50 -33.24 -18.50
CA LYS A 427 -18.04 -33.20 -18.56
C LYS A 427 -17.52 -31.79 -18.27
N SER A 428 -16.49 -31.72 -17.43
CA SER A 428 -15.54 -30.61 -17.47
C SER A 428 -14.60 -30.82 -18.65
N ILE A 429 -14.44 -29.80 -19.50
CA ILE A 429 -13.36 -29.71 -20.50
C ILE A 429 -12.89 -28.25 -20.51
N CYS A 430 -11.59 -28.05 -20.29
CA CYS A 430 -10.87 -26.87 -20.77
C CYS A 430 -10.11 -27.25 -22.05
N HIS A 431 -9.78 -26.25 -22.87
CA HIS A 431 -9.27 -26.38 -24.24
C HIS A 431 -10.29 -26.87 -25.26
N ASP A 432 -11.08 -25.91 -25.76
CA ASP A 432 -11.46 -25.89 -27.17
C ASP A 432 -10.96 -24.58 -27.79
N HIS A 433 -10.34 -24.66 -28.98
CA HIS A 433 -10.08 -23.49 -29.81
C HIS A 433 -11.36 -23.16 -30.58
N ALA A 434 -12.23 -22.33 -30.00
CA ALA A 434 -13.45 -21.89 -30.67
C ALA A 434 -13.12 -21.11 -31.95
N PRO A 435 -13.52 -21.59 -33.16
CA PRO A 435 -13.29 -20.85 -34.40
C PRO A 435 -14.16 -19.59 -34.45
N TYR A 436 -13.67 -18.57 -35.15
CA TYR A 436 -14.30 -17.25 -35.27
C TYR A 436 -15.54 -17.31 -36.17
N HIS A 437 -16.68 -17.77 -35.63
CA HIS A 437 -17.98 -17.65 -36.30
C HIS A 437 -18.54 -16.22 -36.14
N PRO A 438 -18.99 -15.57 -37.22
CA PRO A 438 -19.60 -14.25 -37.13
C PRO A 438 -20.96 -14.34 -36.42
N GLY A 439 -21.23 -13.38 -35.53
CA GLY A 439 -22.56 -13.18 -34.94
C GLY A 439 -23.62 -12.84 -36.01
N PRO A 440 -24.92 -12.97 -35.67
CA PRO A 440 -26.00 -12.85 -36.64
C PRO A 440 -26.07 -11.47 -37.30
N SER A 441 -26.50 -11.45 -38.56
CA SER A 441 -26.58 -10.26 -39.40
C SER A 441 -27.64 -9.27 -38.92
N ILE A 442 -27.25 -8.28 -38.09
CA ILE A 442 -28.13 -7.17 -37.68
C ILE A 442 -28.08 -6.06 -38.74
N SER A 443 -29.15 -5.97 -39.52
CA SER A 443 -29.35 -4.99 -40.58
C SER A 443 -29.81 -3.63 -40.04
N SER A 444 -28.87 -2.80 -39.55
CA SER A 444 -29.21 -1.40 -39.19
C SER A 444 -28.11 -0.33 -39.29
N LEU A 445 -26.82 -0.66 -39.52
CA LEU A 445 -25.74 0.35 -39.46
C LEU A 445 -24.63 0.29 -40.54
N ASN A 446 -24.78 -0.50 -41.60
CA ASN A 446 -23.79 -0.55 -42.70
C ASN A 446 -23.77 0.69 -43.63
N GLY A 447 -24.71 1.63 -43.50
CA GLY A 447 -24.91 2.72 -44.47
C GLY A 447 -23.71 3.66 -44.67
N VAL A 448 -22.92 3.93 -43.63
CA VAL A 448 -21.87 4.97 -43.68
C VAL A 448 -20.72 4.61 -44.63
N HIS A 449 -20.39 3.33 -44.79
CA HIS A 449 -19.27 2.89 -45.64
C HIS A 449 -19.58 2.92 -47.15
N GLY A 450 -20.86 2.95 -47.55
CA GLY A 450 -21.28 3.08 -48.96
C GLY A 450 -21.68 4.50 -49.39
N MET A 451 -21.84 5.45 -48.46
CA MET A 451 -22.26 6.82 -48.77
C MET A 451 -21.18 7.66 -49.48
N ASN A 452 -21.61 8.51 -50.43
CA ASN A 452 -20.77 9.54 -51.02
C ASN A 452 -20.37 10.61 -49.99
N LYS A 453 -19.30 11.35 -50.30
CA LYS A 453 -18.70 12.34 -49.40
C LYS A 453 -19.65 13.50 -49.04
N SER A 454 -20.55 13.88 -49.96
CA SER A 454 -21.66 14.83 -49.72
C SER A 454 -22.59 14.34 -48.61
N ASP A 455 -23.09 13.13 -48.78
CA ASP A 455 -24.21 12.59 -48.02
C ASP A 455 -23.75 12.21 -46.60
N ARG A 456 -22.53 11.67 -46.50
CA ARG A 456 -21.85 11.44 -45.22
C ARG A 456 -21.63 12.77 -44.46
N ASN A 457 -21.25 13.85 -45.14
CA ASN A 457 -21.07 15.16 -44.50
C ASN A 457 -22.41 15.76 -44.05
N TRP A 458 -23.47 15.60 -44.85
CA TRP A 458 -24.82 16.04 -44.49
C TRP A 458 -25.34 15.28 -43.26
N TRP A 459 -25.25 13.95 -43.25
CA TRP A 459 -25.66 13.12 -42.11
C TRP A 459 -24.83 13.38 -40.84
N LEU A 460 -23.52 13.61 -40.99
CA LEU A 460 -22.65 14.04 -39.87
C LEU A 460 -23.08 15.39 -39.28
N LYS A 461 -23.59 16.30 -40.12
CA LYS A 461 -24.12 17.59 -39.67
C LYS A 461 -25.48 17.41 -38.99
N GLU A 462 -26.42 16.71 -39.61
CA GLU A 462 -27.74 16.42 -39.02
C GLU A 462 -27.59 15.79 -37.63
N LYS A 463 -26.70 14.80 -37.49
CA LYS A 463 -26.41 14.16 -36.20
C LYS A 463 -25.64 15.06 -35.21
N LYS A 464 -24.94 16.11 -35.67
CA LYS A 464 -24.38 17.14 -34.78
C LYS A 464 -25.48 18.09 -34.30
N ASP A 465 -26.35 18.52 -35.21
CA ASP A 465 -27.49 19.40 -34.93
C ASP A 465 -28.53 18.71 -34.01
N GLU A 466 -28.63 17.37 -34.04
CA GLU A 466 -29.33 16.52 -33.06
C GLU A 466 -28.65 16.59 -31.68
N LEU A 467 -27.36 16.20 -31.61
CA LEU A 467 -26.60 16.13 -30.36
C LEU A 467 -26.42 17.48 -29.64
N ASP A 468 -26.50 18.60 -30.36
CA ASP A 468 -26.46 19.94 -29.76
C ASP A 468 -27.80 20.36 -29.13
N ARG A 469 -28.91 19.68 -29.47
CA ARG A 469 -30.22 19.82 -28.83
C ARG A 469 -30.38 18.85 -27.65
N SER A 470 -29.71 17.70 -27.72
CA SER A 470 -29.65 16.74 -26.61
C SER A 470 -28.99 17.33 -25.35
N ARG A 471 -29.20 16.65 -24.22
CA ARG A 471 -28.49 16.86 -22.96
C ARG A 471 -27.42 15.80 -22.80
N ILE A 472 -26.16 16.23 -22.67
CA ILE A 472 -24.99 15.33 -22.57
C ILE A 472 -24.32 15.54 -21.21
N ALA A 473 -24.08 14.47 -20.44
CA ALA A 473 -23.24 14.50 -19.25
C ALA A 473 -21.82 14.01 -19.59
N VAL A 474 -20.79 14.82 -19.31
CA VAL A 474 -19.39 14.42 -19.48
C VAL A 474 -18.76 14.23 -18.10
N CYS A 475 -18.24 13.04 -17.83
CA CYS A 475 -17.83 12.63 -16.50
C CYS A 475 -16.34 12.28 -16.44
N LEU A 476 -15.58 13.14 -15.74
CA LEU A 476 -14.16 12.98 -15.47
C LEU A 476 -13.94 12.23 -14.16
N VAL A 477 -13.26 11.09 -14.26
CA VAL A 477 -13.06 10.15 -13.14
C VAL A 477 -11.58 9.76 -13.01
N GLY A 478 -10.97 10.06 -11.85
CA GLY A 478 -9.56 9.74 -11.56
C GLY A 478 -8.81 10.87 -10.85
N GLY A 479 -7.58 10.60 -10.37
CA GLY A 479 -6.68 11.60 -9.78
C GLY A 479 -5.98 12.46 -10.82
N ALA A 480 -5.51 13.65 -10.41
CA ALA A 480 -5.13 14.73 -11.32
C ALA A 480 -3.88 14.43 -12.18
N ARG A 481 -2.81 13.90 -11.58
CA ARG A 481 -1.62 13.39 -12.31
C ARG A 481 -1.03 14.46 -13.26
N ARG A 482 -1.07 14.21 -14.58
CA ARG A 482 -0.59 15.09 -15.67
C ARG A 482 -1.69 15.98 -16.27
N PHE A 483 -2.58 16.51 -15.43
CA PHE A 483 -3.71 17.31 -15.90
C PHE A 483 -3.32 18.60 -16.65
N GLU A 484 -2.09 19.09 -16.46
CA GLU A 484 -1.50 20.18 -17.25
C GLU A 484 -1.39 19.85 -18.75
N LEU A 485 -1.44 18.57 -19.11
CA LEU A 485 -1.42 18.08 -20.49
C LEU A 485 -2.81 17.62 -20.96
N THR A 486 -3.56 16.91 -20.11
CA THR A 486 -4.81 16.23 -20.48
C THR A 486 -6.04 17.13 -20.38
N GLY A 487 -6.15 17.93 -19.32
CA GLY A 487 -7.29 18.83 -19.06
C GLY A 487 -7.60 19.80 -20.21
N PRO A 488 -6.60 20.52 -20.76
CA PRO A 488 -6.79 21.40 -21.90
C PRO A 488 -7.30 20.65 -23.15
N SER A 489 -6.90 19.38 -23.33
CA SER A 489 -7.34 18.56 -24.46
C SER A 489 -8.82 18.17 -24.36
N ILE A 490 -9.32 17.71 -23.21
CA ILE A 490 -10.75 17.36 -23.07
C ILE A 490 -11.66 18.59 -23.15
N VAL A 491 -11.24 19.73 -22.59
CA VAL A 491 -11.97 21.00 -22.72
C VAL A 491 -12.10 21.40 -24.20
N GLN A 492 -11.06 21.21 -25.00
CA GLN A 492 -11.05 21.60 -26.42
C GLN A 492 -11.71 20.58 -27.35
N MET A 493 -11.57 19.26 -27.07
CA MET A 493 -11.97 18.17 -27.97
C MET A 493 -13.31 17.51 -27.60
N ILE A 494 -13.87 17.79 -26.41
CA ILE A 494 -15.23 17.36 -26.03
C ILE A 494 -16.07 18.56 -25.60
N LEU A 495 -15.71 19.24 -24.51
CA LEU A 495 -16.61 20.20 -23.87
C LEU A 495 -16.92 21.43 -24.75
N LYS A 496 -15.98 21.86 -25.59
CA LYS A 496 -16.18 22.94 -26.58
C LYS A 496 -16.66 22.46 -27.95
N VAL A 497 -16.73 21.15 -28.17
CA VAL A 497 -17.40 20.54 -29.34
C VAL A 497 -18.90 20.41 -29.07
N TYR A 498 -19.26 20.09 -27.82
CA TYR A 498 -20.62 19.96 -27.31
C TYR A 498 -20.84 20.94 -26.14
N PRO A 499 -21.03 22.25 -26.40
CA PRO A 499 -21.15 23.28 -25.35
C PRO A 499 -22.44 23.17 -24.52
N ASN A 500 -23.40 22.37 -24.99
CA ASN A 500 -24.57 21.89 -24.28
C ASN A 500 -24.26 20.85 -23.20
N SER A 501 -23.05 20.26 -23.19
CA SER A 501 -22.66 19.23 -22.23
C SER A 501 -22.35 19.79 -20.84
N ASP A 502 -22.80 19.08 -19.81
CA ASP A 502 -22.49 19.38 -18.41
C ASP A 502 -21.30 18.56 -17.92
N LEU A 503 -20.29 19.24 -17.37
CA LEU A 503 -19.15 18.57 -16.76
C LEU A 503 -19.46 18.10 -15.32
N TYR A 504 -19.13 16.84 -15.08
CA TYR A 504 -19.05 16.19 -13.77
C TYR A 504 -17.59 15.82 -13.50
N LEU A 505 -17.07 16.22 -12.34
CA LEU A 505 -15.69 15.90 -11.92
C LEU A 505 -15.71 15.11 -10.62
N ARG A 506 -15.12 13.92 -10.60
CA ARG A 506 -14.91 13.14 -9.37
C ARG A 506 -13.46 12.67 -9.25
N SER A 507 -12.72 13.35 -8.38
CA SER A 507 -11.28 13.11 -8.14
C SER A 507 -11.03 12.77 -6.66
N PRO A 508 -10.12 11.84 -6.35
CA PRO A 508 -9.47 11.85 -5.05
C PRO A 508 -8.71 13.17 -4.85
N LEU A 509 -8.50 13.57 -3.60
CA LEU A 509 -7.59 14.65 -3.24
C LEU A 509 -6.15 14.11 -3.17
N ASP A 510 -5.27 14.73 -3.94
CA ASP A 510 -3.82 14.50 -3.99
C ASP A 510 -3.07 15.85 -4.14
N SER A 511 -1.74 15.87 -4.02
CA SER A 511 -0.94 17.09 -4.21
C SER A 511 -0.94 17.63 -5.64
N MET A 512 -1.46 16.88 -6.61
CA MET A 512 -1.61 17.31 -8.01
C MET A 512 -2.99 17.92 -8.27
N THR A 513 -3.91 17.86 -7.31
CA THR A 513 -5.32 18.24 -7.48
C THR A 513 -5.49 19.72 -7.79
N TYR A 514 -4.55 20.57 -7.36
CA TYR A 514 -4.48 21.99 -7.73
C TYR A 514 -4.52 22.23 -9.26
N LYS A 515 -4.05 21.27 -10.07
CA LYS A 515 -4.06 21.34 -11.53
C LYS A 515 -5.47 21.32 -12.12
N LEU A 516 -6.46 20.77 -11.39
CA LEU A 516 -7.86 20.73 -11.83
C LEU A 516 -8.51 22.12 -11.94
N SER A 517 -7.87 23.18 -11.40
CA SER A 517 -8.17 24.60 -11.67
C SER A 517 -8.30 24.93 -13.17
N LEU A 518 -7.59 24.20 -14.05
CA LEU A 518 -7.73 24.31 -15.51
C LEU A 518 -9.16 24.06 -16.02
N LEU A 519 -10.02 23.37 -15.26
CA LEU A 519 -11.42 23.17 -15.64
C LEU A 519 -12.29 24.43 -15.50
N LYS A 520 -11.79 25.53 -14.92
CA LYS A 520 -12.50 26.82 -14.93
C LYS A 520 -12.88 27.26 -16.35
N VAL A 521 -12.08 26.93 -17.37
CA VAL A 521 -12.37 27.28 -18.78
C VAL A 521 -13.29 26.28 -19.51
N ALA A 522 -13.92 25.33 -18.79
CA ALA A 522 -15.05 24.55 -19.29
C ALA A 522 -16.29 25.45 -19.48
N PRO A 523 -17.20 25.16 -20.44
CA PRO A 523 -18.41 25.97 -20.64
C PRO A 523 -19.39 25.86 -19.47
N ARG A 524 -19.76 24.63 -19.09
CA ARG A 524 -20.73 24.29 -18.04
C ARG A 524 -20.13 23.27 -17.08
N ILE A 525 -20.44 23.39 -15.80
CA ILE A 525 -20.01 22.47 -14.74
C ILE A 525 -21.22 22.21 -13.84
N ALA A 526 -21.76 21.00 -13.85
CA ALA A 526 -22.91 20.65 -13.02
C ALA A 526 -22.46 20.30 -11.59
N SER A 527 -21.44 19.45 -11.45
CA SER A 527 -20.97 19.04 -10.13
C SER A 527 -19.48 18.70 -10.05
N VAL A 528 -18.86 19.11 -8.95
CA VAL A 528 -17.46 18.84 -8.60
C VAL A 528 -17.43 18.13 -7.26
N LYS A 529 -16.82 16.94 -7.23
CA LYS A 529 -16.56 16.15 -6.02
C LYS A 529 -15.07 15.83 -5.89
N ILE A 530 -14.37 16.58 -5.07
CA ILE A 530 -12.97 16.33 -4.69
C ILE A 530 -12.99 15.78 -3.26
N PHE A 531 -12.53 14.54 -3.07
CA PHE A 531 -12.67 13.86 -1.79
C PHE A 531 -11.36 13.26 -1.32
N LYS A 532 -11.03 13.44 -0.03
CA LYS A 532 -10.00 12.62 0.62
C LYS A 532 -10.45 11.15 0.52
N PRO A 533 -9.65 10.22 -0.05
CA PRO A 533 -9.99 8.81 -0.09
C PRO A 533 -10.32 8.28 1.30
N LYS A 534 -11.29 7.36 1.37
CA LYS A 534 -11.73 6.73 2.62
C LYS A 534 -11.78 5.22 2.41
N VAL A 535 -11.40 4.47 3.45
CA VAL A 535 -11.47 3.00 3.45
C VAL A 535 -12.91 2.57 3.22
N ILE A 536 -13.12 1.61 2.31
CA ILE A 536 -14.43 0.98 2.10
C ILE A 536 -14.50 -0.25 3.02
N PRO A 537 -15.47 -0.35 3.95
CA PRO A 537 -16.07 -1.60 4.41
C PRO A 537 -15.57 -2.93 3.80
N VAL A 538 -15.01 -3.80 4.65
CA VAL A 538 -14.52 -5.15 4.34
C VAL A 538 -15.17 -6.23 5.23
N THR A 539 -16.03 -7.11 4.70
CA THR A 539 -16.52 -8.32 5.41
C THR A 539 -15.55 -9.50 5.40
N GLU A 540 -15.84 -10.50 6.26
CA GLU A 540 -15.31 -11.87 6.16
C GLU A 540 -15.37 -12.46 4.75
N SER A 541 -16.43 -12.19 3.99
CA SER A 541 -16.60 -12.73 2.64
C SER A 541 -15.51 -12.25 1.67
N HIS A 542 -14.96 -11.05 1.86
CA HIS A 542 -13.72 -10.64 1.18
C HIS A 542 -12.51 -11.46 1.68
N VAL A 543 -12.33 -11.52 3.00
CA VAL A 543 -11.13 -12.11 3.63
C VAL A 543 -10.96 -13.60 3.26
N ARG A 544 -12.05 -14.32 2.98
CA ARG A 544 -12.01 -15.74 2.59
C ARG A 544 -11.78 -16.02 1.10
N VAL A 545 -11.80 -15.01 0.21
CA VAL A 545 -11.82 -15.22 -1.26
C VAL A 545 -10.81 -14.35 -2.02
N LEU A 546 -10.22 -13.34 -1.37
CA LEU A 546 -9.18 -12.51 -1.95
C LEU A 546 -7.79 -13.05 -1.63
N THR A 547 -6.97 -13.25 -2.67
CA THR A 547 -5.55 -13.61 -2.55
C THR A 547 -4.69 -12.64 -3.37
N ALA A 548 -3.46 -12.38 -2.91
CA ALA A 548 -2.53 -11.41 -3.51
C ALA A 548 -1.52 -12.03 -4.50
N GLN A 549 -1.65 -13.32 -4.80
CA GLN A 549 -0.62 -14.09 -5.51
C GLN A 549 -0.47 -13.68 -6.99
N ASN A 550 0.77 -13.35 -7.38
CA ASN A 550 1.28 -13.12 -8.73
C ASN A 550 0.56 -12.00 -9.54
N SER A 551 0.94 -10.74 -9.26
CA SER A 551 0.58 -9.54 -10.06
C SER A 551 1.82 -8.73 -10.44
N PRO A 552 2.05 -8.36 -11.71
CA PRO A 552 3.22 -7.56 -12.13
C PRO A 552 3.21 -6.08 -11.69
N ASN A 553 4.39 -5.46 -11.76
CA ASN A 553 4.72 -4.14 -11.20
C ASN A 553 4.11 -2.91 -11.90
N GLY A 554 4.07 -1.79 -11.16
CA GLY A 554 3.87 -0.45 -11.74
C GLY A 554 3.54 0.63 -10.72
N VAL A 555 4.55 1.29 -10.15
CA VAL A 555 4.40 2.41 -9.20
C VAL A 555 3.63 3.59 -9.84
N GLN A 556 2.95 4.41 -9.05
CA GLN A 556 2.69 5.81 -9.42
C GLN A 556 2.54 6.68 -8.16
N VAL A 557 3.50 7.58 -7.97
CA VAL A 557 3.66 8.38 -6.75
C VAL A 557 2.50 9.35 -6.53
N ALA A 558 2.00 9.40 -5.28
CA ALA A 558 1.43 10.59 -4.67
C ALA A 558 2.34 10.94 -3.46
N PRO A 559 2.78 12.20 -3.28
CA PRO A 559 3.96 12.50 -2.46
C PRO A 559 3.65 12.99 -1.02
N ARG A 560 4.62 12.75 -0.12
CA ARG A 560 4.87 13.37 1.19
C ARG A 560 3.81 13.17 2.30
N ILE A 561 4.25 12.73 3.49
CA ILE A 561 4.13 13.41 4.80
C ILE A 561 4.66 12.48 5.91
N ALA A 562 5.76 12.86 6.56
CA ALA A 562 6.39 12.10 7.65
C ALA A 562 5.54 12.06 8.93
N SER A 563 5.65 10.98 9.70
CA SER A 563 5.17 10.89 11.10
C SER A 563 5.60 9.58 11.80
N VAL A 564 5.85 9.65 13.11
CA VAL A 564 5.84 8.47 14.01
C VAL A 564 4.44 7.82 13.98
N LYS A 565 4.32 6.48 14.03
CA LYS A 565 3.01 5.80 13.92
C LYS A 565 2.85 4.62 14.88
N ILE A 566 1.67 4.52 15.48
CA ILE A 566 1.20 3.44 16.37
C ILE A 566 -0.21 3.05 15.91
N PHE A 567 -0.56 1.75 15.92
CA PHE A 567 -1.71 1.22 15.17
C PHE A 567 -2.71 0.41 16.02
N LYS A 568 -4.02 0.71 15.91
CA LYS A 568 -5.14 -0.20 16.28
C LYS A 568 -6.29 -0.10 15.23
N PRO A 569 -6.56 -1.14 14.41
CA PRO A 569 -7.48 -1.07 13.25
C PRO A 569 -8.94 -1.51 13.54
N LYS A 570 -9.93 -0.96 12.79
CA LYS A 570 -11.32 -1.48 12.71
C LYS A 570 -12.00 -1.24 11.33
N VAL A 571 -13.11 -1.96 11.09
CA VAL A 571 -13.69 -2.28 9.76
C VAL A 571 -15.25 -2.26 9.77
N ILE A 572 -15.92 -2.37 8.61
CA ILE A 572 -17.39 -2.21 8.33
C ILE A 572 -17.80 -3.25 7.21
N PRO A 573 -19.06 -3.68 6.93
CA PRO A 573 -19.33 -4.89 6.07
C PRO A 573 -19.71 -4.73 4.56
N VAL A 574 -19.72 -5.85 3.80
CA VAL A 574 -20.11 -6.07 2.36
C VAL A 574 -20.88 -7.42 2.14
N THR A 575 -21.56 -7.61 1.01
CA THR A 575 -22.44 -8.74 0.63
C THR A 575 -21.74 -10.05 0.20
N GLU A 576 -22.53 -11.12 0.03
CA GLU A 576 -22.12 -12.47 -0.43
C GLU A 576 -21.80 -12.51 -1.94
N SER A 577 -22.54 -11.75 -2.72
CA SER A 577 -22.62 -11.88 -4.17
C SER A 577 -21.60 -11.02 -4.93
N HIS A 578 -20.91 -10.08 -4.26
CA HIS A 578 -19.72 -9.44 -4.85
C HIS A 578 -18.54 -10.44 -4.96
N VAL A 579 -18.52 -11.39 -4.03
CA VAL A 579 -17.35 -12.20 -3.68
C VAL A 579 -17.19 -13.40 -4.60
N ARG A 580 -18.29 -13.98 -5.07
CA ARG A 580 -18.21 -15.06 -6.06
C ARG A 580 -17.67 -14.54 -7.40
N VAL A 581 -17.98 -13.29 -7.78
CA VAL A 581 -17.80 -12.73 -9.14
C VAL A 581 -16.41 -12.24 -9.47
N LEU A 582 -15.69 -11.59 -8.55
CA LEU A 582 -14.48 -10.83 -8.88
C LEU A 582 -13.18 -11.55 -8.51
N THR A 583 -12.08 -11.24 -9.20
CA THR A 583 -10.72 -11.63 -8.82
C THR A 583 -9.83 -10.43 -8.50
N ALA A 584 -8.79 -10.65 -7.70
CA ALA A 584 -7.78 -9.66 -7.34
C ALA A 584 -6.65 -9.52 -8.36
N GLN A 585 -6.53 -10.47 -9.29
CA GLN A 585 -5.42 -10.58 -10.23
C GLN A 585 -5.25 -9.29 -11.06
N ASN A 586 -4.02 -8.76 -11.08
CA ASN A 586 -3.63 -7.51 -11.73
C ASN A 586 -4.21 -6.20 -11.13
N SER A 587 -4.74 -6.23 -9.90
CA SER A 587 -5.19 -5.02 -9.19
C SER A 587 -4.17 -4.52 -8.16
N PRO A 588 -3.66 -3.27 -8.26
CA PRO A 588 -2.49 -2.82 -7.50
C PRO A 588 -2.70 -2.66 -5.99
N ASN A 589 -3.95 -2.50 -5.51
CA ASN A 589 -4.26 -2.48 -4.08
C ASN A 589 -5.21 -3.66 -3.73
N GLY A 590 -5.04 -4.80 -4.41
CA GLY A 590 -5.97 -5.94 -4.38
C GLY A 590 -7.41 -5.52 -4.69
N VAL A 591 -8.40 -6.24 -4.18
CA VAL A 591 -9.82 -5.89 -4.43
C VAL A 591 -10.28 -4.67 -3.63
N GLN A 592 -9.58 -4.22 -2.59
CA GLN A 592 -9.87 -2.89 -2.03
C GLN A 592 -9.57 -1.77 -3.03
N GLY A 593 -8.48 -1.87 -3.80
CA GLY A 593 -8.25 -1.01 -4.97
C GLY A 593 -9.34 -1.12 -6.03
N LEU A 594 -9.79 -2.34 -6.33
CA LEU A 594 -10.84 -2.59 -7.31
C LEU A 594 -12.20 -2.01 -6.89
N LEU A 595 -12.58 -2.16 -5.62
CA LEU A 595 -13.82 -1.62 -5.04
C LEU A 595 -13.75 -0.10 -4.87
N GLN A 596 -12.59 0.46 -4.53
CA GLN A 596 -12.36 1.90 -4.58
C GLN A 596 -12.50 2.44 -6.00
N TYR A 597 -12.00 1.71 -7.01
CA TYR A 597 -12.17 2.05 -8.42
C TYR A 597 -13.63 1.92 -8.88
N PHE A 598 -14.33 0.85 -8.53
CA PHE A 598 -15.74 0.63 -8.89
C PHE A 598 -16.65 1.68 -8.23
N ASN A 599 -16.45 1.96 -6.94
CA ASN A 599 -17.09 3.09 -6.25
C ASN A 599 -16.79 4.40 -6.98
N LEU A 600 -15.51 4.68 -7.28
CA LEU A 600 -15.05 5.89 -7.97
C LEU A 600 -15.74 6.08 -9.34
N VAL A 601 -15.96 5.01 -10.10
CA VAL A 601 -16.75 5.03 -11.33
C VAL A 601 -18.24 5.22 -11.05
N GLU A 602 -18.83 4.48 -10.12
CA GLU A 602 -20.28 4.46 -9.91
C GLU A 602 -20.86 5.78 -9.38
N GLY A 603 -20.15 6.45 -8.47
CA GLY A 603 -20.58 7.77 -8.01
C GLY A 603 -20.65 8.84 -9.11
N CYS A 604 -20.14 8.56 -10.32
CA CYS A 604 -20.46 9.34 -11.52
C CYS A 604 -21.97 9.34 -11.81
N VAL A 605 -22.59 8.16 -11.94
CA VAL A 605 -24.04 8.07 -12.21
C VAL A 605 -24.86 8.52 -11.00
N THR A 606 -24.36 8.37 -9.76
CA THR A 606 -24.99 8.97 -8.58
C THR A 606 -25.04 10.49 -8.65
N MET A 607 -23.93 11.16 -9.02
CA MET A 607 -23.90 12.62 -9.16
C MET A 607 -24.81 13.11 -10.30
N ILE A 608 -24.85 12.38 -11.42
CA ILE A 608 -25.73 12.69 -12.56
C ILE A 608 -27.20 12.55 -12.16
N LYS A 609 -27.60 11.44 -11.52
CA LYS A 609 -28.99 11.22 -11.06
C LYS A 609 -29.44 12.28 -10.05
N ALA A 610 -28.61 12.61 -9.05
CA ALA A 610 -28.94 13.66 -8.08
C ALA A 610 -29.15 15.04 -8.73
N TYR A 611 -28.38 15.39 -9.78
CA TYR A 611 -28.58 16.64 -10.51
C TYR A 611 -29.82 16.62 -11.42
N GLN A 612 -30.14 15.47 -12.03
CA GLN A 612 -31.40 15.28 -12.76
C GLN A 612 -32.62 15.48 -11.87
N GLU A 613 -32.61 14.88 -10.67
CA GLU A 613 -33.67 14.99 -9.66
C GLU A 613 -33.84 16.44 -9.17
N GLN A 614 -32.73 17.12 -8.89
CA GLN A 614 -32.71 18.53 -8.45
C GLN A 614 -33.25 19.52 -9.50
N ASN A 615 -33.14 19.19 -10.80
CA ASN A 615 -33.46 20.10 -11.91
C ASN A 615 -34.60 19.61 -12.82
N SER A 616 -35.29 18.53 -12.44
CA SER A 616 -36.45 17.94 -13.15
C SER A 616 -36.21 17.66 -14.65
N PHE A 617 -35.08 17.04 -15.01
CA PHE A 617 -34.79 16.64 -16.39
C PHE A 617 -33.97 15.35 -16.47
N THR A 618 -33.97 14.67 -17.63
CA THR A 618 -33.07 13.54 -17.94
C THR A 618 -31.99 13.94 -18.94
N TYR A 619 -30.77 13.41 -18.79
CA TYR A 619 -29.77 13.42 -19.86
C TYR A 619 -30.15 12.40 -20.93
N ASP A 620 -29.75 12.66 -22.18
CA ASP A 620 -29.88 11.70 -23.27
C ASP A 620 -28.64 10.80 -23.34
N TRP A 621 -27.44 11.38 -23.11
CA TRP A 621 -26.14 10.75 -23.29
C TRP A 621 -25.20 10.94 -22.10
N ILE A 622 -24.35 9.94 -21.83
CA ILE A 622 -23.24 10.04 -20.87
C ILE A 622 -21.92 9.65 -21.55
N VAL A 623 -20.88 10.47 -21.33
CA VAL A 623 -19.50 10.23 -21.76
C VAL A 623 -18.61 10.12 -20.51
N ARG A 624 -18.21 8.91 -20.12
CA ARG A 624 -17.26 8.69 -19.02
C ARG A 624 -15.85 8.59 -19.56
N THR A 625 -14.91 9.35 -19.00
CA THR A 625 -13.48 9.22 -19.35
C THR A 625 -12.56 9.50 -18.16
N ARG A 626 -11.29 9.14 -18.32
CA ARG A 626 -10.25 9.28 -17.30
C ARG A 626 -9.63 10.67 -17.29
N VAL A 627 -9.27 11.15 -16.10
CA VAL A 627 -8.55 12.42 -15.89
C VAL A 627 -7.16 12.43 -16.53
N ASP A 628 -6.51 11.25 -16.66
CA ASP A 628 -5.23 11.07 -17.38
C ASP A 628 -5.38 10.75 -18.88
N GLY A 629 -6.55 10.99 -19.49
CA GLY A 629 -6.80 10.84 -20.93
C GLY A 629 -6.48 12.09 -21.76
N TYR A 630 -5.46 12.03 -22.62
CA TYR A 630 -5.16 13.06 -23.63
C TYR A 630 -5.92 12.79 -24.93
N TRP A 631 -6.52 13.83 -25.52
CA TRP A 631 -7.31 13.77 -26.76
C TRP A 631 -6.58 14.46 -27.92
N SER A 632 -6.28 13.72 -28.98
CA SER A 632 -5.60 14.23 -30.18
C SER A 632 -6.55 14.77 -31.26
N SER A 633 -7.86 14.53 -31.16
CA SER A 633 -8.87 15.07 -32.08
C SER A 633 -10.26 15.15 -31.43
N PRO A 634 -11.19 15.96 -31.98
CA PRO A 634 -12.57 16.05 -31.51
C PRO A 634 -13.31 14.72 -31.40
N LEU A 635 -14.16 14.58 -30.39
CA LEU A 635 -15.10 13.46 -30.32
C LEU A 635 -16.18 13.61 -31.41
N SER A 636 -16.27 12.62 -32.30
CA SER A 636 -17.18 12.66 -33.46
C SER A 636 -18.63 12.22 -33.12
N PRO A 637 -19.67 12.82 -33.74
CA PRO A 637 -21.07 12.41 -33.62
C PRO A 637 -21.36 10.93 -33.88
N VAL A 638 -20.52 10.24 -34.67
CA VAL A 638 -20.69 8.80 -35.01
C VAL A 638 -20.52 7.85 -33.82
N ASN A 639 -20.08 8.37 -32.66
CA ASN A 639 -19.84 7.61 -31.44
C ASN A 639 -21.05 7.60 -30.50
N PHE A 640 -22.05 8.43 -30.74
CA PHE A 640 -23.32 8.41 -30.00
C PHE A 640 -24.28 7.49 -30.76
N ILE A 641 -24.59 6.32 -30.20
CA ILE A 641 -25.38 5.26 -30.86
C ILE A 641 -26.50 4.82 -29.92
N PRO A 642 -27.79 5.03 -30.26
CA PRO A 642 -28.89 4.67 -29.37
C PRO A 642 -28.93 3.16 -29.12
N GLY A 643 -29.17 2.76 -27.87
CA GLY A 643 -29.24 1.36 -27.45
C GLY A 643 -27.91 0.61 -27.45
N GLN A 644 -26.76 1.29 -27.62
CA GLN A 644 -25.44 0.65 -27.63
C GLN A 644 -24.43 1.40 -26.74
N TYR A 645 -23.71 0.65 -25.91
CA TYR A 645 -22.57 1.19 -25.17
C TYR A 645 -21.26 1.06 -25.95
N LEU A 646 -20.64 2.18 -26.28
CA LEU A 646 -19.41 2.24 -27.05
C LEU A 646 -18.18 2.23 -26.12
N VAL A 647 -17.24 1.35 -26.43
CA VAL A 647 -15.93 1.21 -25.78
C VAL A 647 -14.79 1.33 -26.81
N PRO A 648 -13.54 1.61 -26.40
CA PRO A 648 -12.39 1.48 -27.29
C PRO A 648 -12.01 0.00 -27.52
N PRO A 649 -11.37 -0.34 -28.65
CA PRO A 649 -10.71 -1.63 -28.84
C PRO A 649 -9.38 -1.71 -28.05
N GLY A 650 -8.65 -2.82 -28.22
CA GLY A 650 -7.32 -3.04 -27.64
C GLY A 650 -7.38 -3.54 -26.20
N SER A 651 -6.42 -3.07 -25.38
CA SER A 651 -6.19 -3.35 -23.96
C SER A 651 -7.46 -3.67 -23.14
N SER A 652 -7.83 -4.95 -23.12
CA SER A 652 -9.14 -5.41 -22.62
C SER A 652 -9.04 -6.58 -21.63
N TYR A 653 -7.87 -7.21 -21.48
CA TYR A 653 -7.59 -8.24 -20.47
C TYR A 653 -8.64 -9.38 -20.41
N GLY A 654 -9.16 -9.78 -21.58
CA GLY A 654 -10.23 -10.79 -21.76
C GLY A 654 -11.67 -10.23 -21.76
N GLY A 655 -11.84 -9.00 -21.30
CA GLY A 655 -13.11 -8.30 -21.13
C GLY A 655 -13.35 -7.18 -22.14
N LEU A 656 -13.61 -5.96 -21.64
CA LEU A 656 -13.76 -4.74 -22.43
C LEU A 656 -12.90 -3.61 -21.84
N ASN A 657 -12.20 -2.86 -22.70
CA ASN A 657 -11.40 -1.69 -22.33
C ASN A 657 -12.31 -0.60 -21.72
N ASP A 658 -12.18 -0.34 -20.42
CA ASP A 658 -13.11 0.53 -19.69
C ASP A 658 -12.71 2.03 -19.69
N ARG A 659 -11.56 2.36 -20.28
CA ARG A 659 -10.84 3.65 -20.10
C ARG A 659 -11.62 4.87 -20.61
N LEU A 660 -12.60 4.63 -21.47
CA LEU A 660 -13.58 5.57 -22.00
C LEU A 660 -14.86 4.77 -22.25
N GLY A 661 -16.01 5.40 -22.06
CA GLY A 661 -17.29 4.82 -22.43
C GLY A 661 -18.31 5.88 -22.83
N ILE A 662 -19.11 5.59 -23.85
CA ILE A 662 -20.13 6.49 -24.40
C ILE A 662 -21.40 5.69 -24.62
N GLY A 663 -22.53 6.15 -24.10
CA GLY A 663 -23.83 5.54 -24.35
C GLY A 663 -24.97 6.50 -24.07
N ASP A 664 -26.18 6.08 -24.39
CA ASP A 664 -27.38 6.76 -23.90
C ASP A 664 -27.48 6.65 -22.35
N PHE A 665 -28.43 7.36 -21.74
CA PHE A 665 -28.60 7.36 -20.28
C PHE A 665 -28.87 5.97 -19.69
N ASN A 666 -29.57 5.08 -20.39
CA ASN A 666 -29.95 3.75 -19.89
C ASN A 666 -28.76 2.79 -19.93
N THR A 667 -28.14 2.64 -21.12
CA THR A 667 -26.93 1.84 -21.33
C THR A 667 -25.79 2.33 -20.43
N SER A 668 -25.64 3.64 -20.24
CA SER A 668 -24.63 4.22 -19.37
C SER A 668 -24.94 4.08 -17.87
N THR A 669 -26.22 4.13 -17.47
CA THR A 669 -26.61 3.85 -16.08
C THR A 669 -26.23 2.43 -15.70
N VAL A 670 -26.49 1.45 -16.59
CA VAL A 670 -25.99 0.09 -16.41
C VAL A 670 -24.47 0.07 -16.38
N ALA A 671 -23.78 0.59 -17.40
CA ALA A 671 -22.32 0.53 -17.52
C ALA A 671 -21.57 1.13 -16.31
N LEU A 672 -22.09 2.20 -15.72
CA LEU A 672 -21.45 2.88 -14.60
C LEU A 672 -21.76 2.25 -13.23
N SER A 673 -22.77 1.38 -13.10
CA SER A 673 -23.16 0.72 -11.84
C SER A 673 -22.23 -0.46 -11.49
N ARG A 674 -20.92 -0.18 -11.45
CA ARG A 674 -19.82 -1.16 -11.36
C ARG A 674 -19.76 -1.89 -10.02
N LEU A 675 -20.25 -1.28 -8.94
CA LEU A 675 -20.28 -1.83 -7.59
C LEU A 675 -21.66 -2.41 -7.23
N SER A 676 -22.75 -1.76 -7.65
CA SER A 676 -24.12 -2.18 -7.32
C SER A 676 -24.67 -3.31 -8.21
N LEU A 677 -24.10 -3.59 -9.39
CA LEU A 677 -24.48 -4.73 -10.23
C LEU A 677 -23.65 -6.01 -9.99
N VAL A 678 -22.59 -5.96 -9.17
CA VAL A 678 -21.83 -7.17 -8.82
C VAL A 678 -22.70 -8.24 -8.12
N PRO A 679 -23.74 -7.92 -7.32
CA PRO A 679 -24.69 -8.91 -6.81
C PRO A 679 -25.37 -9.74 -7.89
N GLU A 680 -25.80 -9.09 -8.97
CA GLU A 680 -26.57 -9.73 -10.05
C GLU A 680 -25.67 -10.61 -10.92
N LEU A 681 -24.39 -10.26 -11.06
CA LEU A 681 -23.39 -11.09 -11.71
C LEU A 681 -23.16 -12.44 -11.01
N ASP A 682 -23.32 -12.50 -9.68
CA ASP A 682 -23.19 -13.77 -8.95
C ASP A 682 -24.40 -14.68 -9.16
N LEU A 683 -25.60 -14.09 -9.11
CA LEU A 683 -26.85 -14.79 -9.40
C LEU A 683 -26.84 -15.33 -10.85
N ALA A 684 -26.23 -14.59 -11.78
CA ALA A 684 -25.95 -15.04 -13.15
C ALA A 684 -24.78 -16.02 -13.29
N GLY A 685 -24.14 -16.44 -12.18
CA GLY A 685 -23.14 -17.51 -12.15
C GLY A 685 -21.69 -17.12 -12.47
N PHE A 686 -21.40 -15.83 -12.73
CA PHE A 686 -20.04 -15.39 -13.08
C PHE A 686 -19.06 -15.51 -11.90
N ARG A 687 -17.81 -15.91 -12.16
CA ARG A 687 -16.78 -16.10 -11.13
C ARG A 687 -15.41 -15.54 -11.53
N GLN A 688 -14.64 -15.08 -10.54
CA GLN A 688 -13.21 -14.70 -10.66
C GLN A 688 -12.85 -13.75 -11.83
N LEU A 689 -13.69 -12.74 -12.10
CA LEU A 689 -13.49 -11.76 -13.16
C LEU A 689 -12.62 -10.57 -12.73
N ASN A 690 -11.65 -10.18 -13.57
CA ASN A 690 -10.91 -8.92 -13.41
C ASN A 690 -11.81 -7.71 -13.73
N SER A 691 -11.30 -6.46 -13.62
CA SER A 691 -12.10 -5.25 -13.88
C SER A 691 -12.80 -5.28 -15.24
N GLU A 692 -12.04 -5.43 -16.32
CA GLU A 692 -12.52 -5.42 -17.69
C GLU A 692 -13.44 -6.61 -18.00
N CYS A 693 -13.15 -7.80 -17.47
CA CYS A 693 -14.00 -8.99 -17.60
C CYS A 693 -15.33 -8.82 -16.85
N ALA A 694 -15.30 -8.25 -15.65
CA ALA A 694 -16.50 -7.90 -14.89
C ALA A 694 -17.31 -6.82 -15.62
N PHE A 695 -16.66 -5.91 -16.33
CA PHE A 695 -17.35 -4.91 -17.15
C PHE A 695 -18.09 -5.55 -18.33
N LYS A 696 -17.43 -6.49 -19.04
CA LYS A 696 -18.07 -7.29 -20.10
C LYS A 696 -19.28 -8.06 -19.57
N ALA A 697 -19.10 -8.81 -18.48
CA ALA A 697 -20.16 -9.61 -17.88
C ALA A 697 -21.35 -8.75 -17.40
N GLN A 698 -21.10 -7.55 -16.87
CA GLN A 698 -22.12 -6.59 -16.46
C GLN A 698 -23.01 -6.17 -17.64
N LEU A 699 -22.42 -5.80 -18.78
CA LEU A 699 -23.19 -5.47 -19.98
C LEU A 699 -23.94 -6.69 -20.53
N THR A 700 -23.31 -7.88 -20.55
CA THR A 700 -23.95 -9.12 -21.01
C THR A 700 -25.15 -9.53 -20.14
N THR A 701 -25.02 -9.48 -18.81
CA THR A 701 -26.07 -9.89 -17.87
C THR A 701 -27.30 -8.99 -17.95
N GLN A 702 -27.08 -7.70 -18.22
CA GLN A 702 -28.13 -6.69 -18.37
C GLN A 702 -28.61 -6.54 -19.83
N ASN A 703 -28.20 -7.47 -20.72
CA ASN A 703 -28.54 -7.47 -22.15
C ASN A 703 -28.22 -6.14 -22.88
N ILE A 704 -27.18 -5.43 -22.45
CA ILE A 704 -26.72 -4.19 -23.08
C ILE A 704 -25.80 -4.52 -24.25
N ALA A 705 -26.28 -4.21 -25.46
CA ALA A 705 -25.45 -4.26 -26.66
C ALA A 705 -24.27 -3.27 -26.52
N TYR A 706 -23.09 -3.69 -26.96
CA TYR A 706 -21.89 -2.86 -26.91
C TYR A 706 -21.11 -2.92 -28.23
N ILE A 707 -20.31 -1.89 -28.52
CA ILE A 707 -19.54 -1.77 -29.75
C ILE A 707 -18.13 -1.21 -29.49
N ALA A 708 -17.12 -1.84 -30.08
CA ALA A 708 -15.76 -1.33 -30.06
C ALA A 708 -15.56 -0.34 -31.22
N LYS A 709 -15.16 0.92 -30.93
CA LYS A 709 -14.75 1.91 -31.95
C LYS A 709 -13.41 2.53 -31.61
N ARG A 710 -12.54 2.72 -32.62
CA ARG A 710 -11.27 3.43 -32.43
C ARG A 710 -11.52 4.91 -32.15
N LEU A 711 -10.83 5.47 -31.15
CA LEU A 711 -11.09 6.80 -30.59
C LEU A 711 -9.78 7.60 -30.45
N PRO A 712 -9.78 8.92 -30.73
CA PRO A 712 -8.57 9.74 -30.81
C PRO A 712 -8.08 10.21 -29.43
N PHE A 713 -7.81 9.24 -28.54
CA PHE A 713 -7.29 9.51 -27.21
C PHE A 713 -6.26 8.45 -26.77
N CYS A 714 -5.43 8.81 -25.79
CA CYS A 714 -4.50 7.90 -25.13
C CYS A 714 -4.37 8.25 -23.63
N VAL A 715 -3.86 7.31 -22.83
CA VAL A 715 -3.68 7.51 -21.38
C VAL A 715 -2.22 7.88 -21.09
N VAL A 716 -2.01 9.13 -20.67
CA VAL A 716 -0.69 9.69 -20.37
C VAL A 716 -0.10 8.98 -19.15
N THR A 717 1.20 8.64 -19.19
CA THR A 717 1.81 7.79 -18.15
C THR A 717 3.24 8.19 -17.78
N ASP A 718 3.45 8.44 -16.49
CA ASP A 718 4.76 8.64 -15.83
C ASP A 718 5.41 7.32 -15.39
N ARG A 719 5.04 6.21 -16.03
CA ARG A 719 5.52 4.87 -15.65
C ARG A 719 6.63 4.43 -16.60
N LYS A 720 7.61 3.74 -16.03
CA LYS A 720 8.62 2.97 -16.74
C LYS A 720 8.02 1.62 -17.16
N TYR A 721 8.40 1.15 -18.35
CA TYR A 721 8.02 -0.16 -18.91
C TYR A 721 9.19 -0.69 -19.75
N SER A 722 9.34 -2.01 -19.89
CA SER A 722 10.40 -2.60 -20.73
C SER A 722 10.27 -2.16 -22.20
N PHE A 723 11.41 -1.92 -22.84
CA PHE A 723 11.50 -1.65 -24.27
C PHE A 723 12.69 -2.43 -24.89
N PRO A 724 12.48 -3.23 -25.95
CA PRO A 724 11.18 -3.62 -26.50
C PRO A 724 10.33 -4.36 -25.44
N PRO A 725 8.99 -4.22 -25.45
CA PRO A 725 8.13 -4.90 -24.48
C PRO A 725 8.07 -6.40 -24.78
N ASP A 726 8.11 -7.21 -23.71
CA ASP A 726 7.86 -8.65 -23.70
C ASP A 726 6.41 -8.98 -24.13
N ASN A 727 6.06 -10.24 -24.35
CA ASN A 727 4.70 -10.65 -24.80
C ASN A 727 3.55 -10.10 -23.93
N TYR A 728 3.77 -9.99 -22.61
CA TYR A 728 2.86 -9.35 -21.65
C TYR A 728 3.39 -8.00 -21.13
N GLY A 729 4.24 -7.34 -21.91
CA GLY A 729 4.70 -5.98 -21.72
C GLY A 729 3.62 -4.94 -22.08
N VAL A 730 3.98 -3.66 -21.97
CA VAL A 730 3.04 -2.55 -22.21
C VAL A 730 3.65 -1.61 -23.26
N PRO A 731 3.18 -1.63 -24.52
CA PRO A 731 3.67 -0.71 -25.54
C PRO A 731 3.25 0.73 -25.20
N VAL A 732 4.22 1.65 -25.18
CA VAL A 732 3.98 3.08 -24.94
C VAL A 732 4.04 3.84 -26.25
N ALA A 733 2.92 4.41 -26.65
CA ALA A 733 2.81 5.23 -27.85
C ALA A 733 3.51 6.59 -27.66
N ALA A 734 4.21 7.04 -28.70
CA ALA A 734 4.56 8.45 -28.83
C ALA A 734 3.28 9.29 -28.93
N LEU A 735 3.20 10.39 -28.18
CA LEU A 735 2.06 11.31 -28.21
C LEU A 735 1.80 11.89 -29.62
N SER A 736 2.84 11.93 -30.45
CA SER A 736 2.85 12.34 -31.86
C SER A 736 2.37 11.26 -32.85
N SER A 737 2.02 10.06 -32.38
CA SER A 737 1.49 8.99 -33.24
C SER A 737 0.24 9.46 -33.99
N PRO A 738 0.05 9.10 -35.29
CA PRO A 738 -1.13 9.51 -36.05
C PRO A 738 -2.47 9.09 -35.42
N GLY A 739 -2.49 7.96 -34.70
CA GLY A 739 -3.69 7.43 -34.06
C GLY A 739 -4.78 7.02 -35.06
N PRO A 740 -6.04 6.87 -34.63
CA PRO A 740 -6.55 7.01 -33.26
C PRO A 740 -6.03 5.93 -32.28
N LEU A 741 -5.37 6.37 -31.20
CA LEU A 741 -4.65 5.53 -30.22
C LEU A 741 -5.55 4.72 -29.26
N SER A 742 -6.86 5.00 -29.21
CA SER A 742 -7.88 4.16 -28.56
C SER A 742 -7.63 3.80 -27.09
N GLY A 743 -6.99 4.70 -26.31
CA GLY A 743 -6.73 4.50 -24.89
C GLY A 743 -5.47 3.68 -24.58
N ALA A 744 -4.59 3.48 -25.56
CA ALA A 744 -3.22 3.00 -25.35
C ALA A 744 -2.45 3.89 -24.34
N LYS A 745 -1.38 3.36 -23.74
CA LYS A 745 -0.46 4.16 -22.93
C LYS A 745 0.34 5.11 -23.84
N CYS A 746 0.59 6.33 -23.40
CA CYS A 746 1.36 7.30 -24.18
C CYS A 746 2.22 8.25 -23.31
N ARG A 747 3.28 8.78 -23.90
CA ARG A 747 4.07 9.90 -23.34
C ARG A 747 4.62 10.81 -24.46
N PRO A 748 4.87 12.10 -24.20
CA PRO A 748 5.61 12.94 -25.13
C PRO A 748 7.06 12.44 -25.22
N CYS A 749 7.46 11.99 -26.41
CA CYS A 749 8.79 11.44 -26.70
C CYS A 749 9.11 11.61 -28.19
N GLU A 750 10.39 11.54 -28.54
CA GLU A 750 10.78 11.19 -29.91
C GLU A 750 10.58 9.67 -30.12
N PRO A 751 9.90 9.23 -31.21
CA PRO A 751 9.60 7.81 -31.38
C PRO A 751 10.82 7.02 -31.87
N VAL A 752 11.30 6.10 -31.03
CA VAL A 752 12.44 5.22 -31.34
C VAL A 752 12.11 4.12 -32.35
N CYS A 753 10.82 3.84 -32.54
CA CYS A 753 10.35 2.69 -33.32
C CYS A 753 9.10 3.10 -34.12
N THR A 754 9.21 3.01 -35.45
CA THR A 754 8.19 3.42 -36.43
C THR A 754 8.08 2.38 -37.56
N GLY A 755 6.99 2.42 -38.33
CA GLY A 755 6.81 1.56 -39.51
C GLY A 755 6.95 0.07 -39.19
N GLY A 756 7.84 -0.62 -39.92
CA GLY A 756 8.08 -2.06 -39.75
C GLY A 756 8.54 -2.47 -38.35
N CYS A 757 9.26 -1.60 -37.63
CA CYS A 757 9.65 -1.86 -36.24
C CYS A 757 8.42 -2.05 -35.33
N VAL A 758 7.40 -1.20 -35.50
CA VAL A 758 6.16 -1.30 -34.72
C VAL A 758 5.40 -2.57 -35.07
N GLY A 759 5.43 -3.00 -36.33
CA GLY A 759 4.86 -4.30 -36.72
C GLY A 759 5.54 -5.48 -36.03
N ASN A 760 6.87 -5.49 -35.96
CA ASN A 760 7.61 -6.54 -35.26
C ASN A 760 7.27 -6.59 -33.76
N VAL A 761 7.29 -5.44 -33.08
CA VAL A 761 6.92 -5.35 -31.65
C VAL A 761 5.47 -5.77 -31.43
N MET A 762 4.51 -5.18 -32.15
CA MET A 762 3.07 -5.38 -31.92
C MET A 762 2.52 -6.72 -32.43
N ASN A 763 3.32 -7.51 -33.15
CA ASN A 763 3.04 -8.91 -33.47
C ASN A 763 3.56 -9.88 -32.39
N GLY A 764 4.54 -9.46 -31.59
CA GLY A 764 5.06 -10.25 -30.46
C GLY A 764 4.27 -10.09 -29.16
N LEU A 765 3.18 -9.31 -29.16
CA LEU A 765 2.34 -9.01 -28.00
C LEU A 765 1.00 -9.76 -28.04
N ASP A 766 0.54 -10.19 -26.86
CA ASP A 766 -0.81 -10.71 -26.66
C ASP A 766 -1.88 -9.64 -26.97
N ARG A 767 -2.86 -9.97 -27.82
CA ARG A 767 -3.88 -9.02 -28.29
C ARG A 767 -4.91 -8.60 -27.22
N GLY A 768 -5.05 -9.35 -26.14
CA GLY A 768 -5.84 -8.95 -24.98
C GLY A 768 -5.08 -8.02 -24.03
N TRP A 769 -3.75 -8.16 -23.98
CA TRP A 769 -2.89 -7.51 -22.99
C TRP A 769 -2.26 -6.20 -23.48
N SER A 770 -2.77 -5.05 -23.02
CA SER A 770 -2.26 -3.70 -23.33
C SER A 770 -2.17 -3.29 -24.82
N TRP A 771 -2.48 -4.19 -25.76
CA TRP A 771 -2.41 -4.02 -27.21
C TRP A 771 -3.27 -2.85 -27.71
N THR A 772 -2.90 -2.29 -28.87
CA THR A 772 -3.70 -1.31 -29.61
C THR A 772 -3.51 -1.48 -31.11
N ASP A 773 -4.48 -1.01 -31.89
CA ASP A 773 -4.41 -1.09 -33.35
C ASP A 773 -3.35 -0.13 -33.91
N TRP A 774 -2.35 -0.73 -34.56
CA TRP A 774 -1.19 -0.09 -35.18
C TRP A 774 -1.27 -0.06 -36.72
N ALA A 775 -2.33 -0.62 -37.32
CA ALA A 775 -2.50 -0.71 -38.76
C ALA A 775 -2.41 0.66 -39.46
N ASN A 776 -2.01 0.65 -40.73
CA ASN A 776 -1.80 1.84 -41.57
C ASN A 776 -0.83 2.87 -40.95
N GLY A 777 0.11 2.43 -40.11
CA GLY A 777 1.11 3.31 -39.46
C GLY A 777 0.53 4.18 -38.34
N SER A 778 -0.63 3.84 -37.78
CA SER A 778 -1.32 4.65 -36.77
C SER A 778 -0.66 4.69 -35.39
N LEU A 779 0.39 3.89 -35.16
CA LEU A 779 1.15 3.83 -33.91
C LEU A 779 2.65 4.05 -34.18
N GLN A 780 3.28 4.83 -33.31
CA GLN A 780 4.73 4.99 -33.18
C GLN A 780 5.07 4.77 -31.70
N LEU A 781 6.20 4.13 -31.37
CA LEU A 781 6.52 3.76 -29.98
C LEU A 781 7.63 4.62 -29.40
N CYS A 782 7.46 4.99 -28.13
CA CYS A 782 8.54 5.47 -27.28
C CYS A 782 9.35 4.30 -26.74
N ASP A 783 10.64 4.53 -26.51
CA ASP A 783 11.31 3.85 -25.41
C ASP A 783 10.72 4.37 -24.08
N ALA A 784 10.45 3.45 -23.17
CA ALA A 784 9.83 3.70 -21.88
C ALA A 784 10.62 3.14 -20.68
N HIS A 785 11.85 2.63 -20.83
CA HIS A 785 12.60 2.05 -19.70
C HIS A 785 12.96 3.10 -18.63
N ALA A 786 13.26 4.32 -19.06
CA ALA A 786 13.67 5.44 -18.21
C ALA A 786 12.54 6.46 -17.98
N GLU A 787 12.87 7.55 -17.28
CA GLU A 787 12.03 8.76 -17.16
C GLU A 787 11.65 9.34 -18.53
N TRP A 788 10.85 10.41 -18.53
CA TRP A 788 10.56 11.17 -19.74
C TRP A 788 11.85 11.85 -20.26
N GLN A 789 12.01 11.91 -21.58
CA GLN A 789 13.21 12.47 -22.23
C GLN A 789 13.39 13.95 -21.89
N ASN A 790 14.64 14.41 -21.75
CA ASN A 790 14.95 15.84 -21.62
C ASN A 790 14.40 16.59 -22.85
N GLY A 791 13.65 17.67 -22.64
CA GLY A 791 12.99 18.40 -23.73
C GLY A 791 11.63 17.82 -24.16
N TRP A 792 11.05 16.87 -23.42
CA TRP A 792 9.68 16.40 -23.66
C TRP A 792 8.66 17.55 -23.72
N GLU A 793 8.92 18.65 -23.01
CA GLU A 793 8.13 19.88 -23.01
C GLU A 793 7.99 20.48 -24.42
N GLU A 794 9.07 20.47 -25.20
CA GLU A 794 9.08 20.98 -26.58
C GLU A 794 8.38 20.00 -27.52
N THR A 795 8.61 18.71 -27.34
CA THR A 795 7.92 17.63 -28.05
C THR A 795 6.40 17.67 -27.80
N PHE A 796 5.98 17.93 -26.56
CA PHE A 796 4.58 18.17 -26.23
C PHE A 796 4.06 19.44 -26.90
N ASP A 797 4.74 20.58 -26.77
CA ASP A 797 4.29 21.85 -27.32
C ASP A 797 4.15 21.82 -28.85
N LYS A 798 5.07 21.11 -29.53
CA LYS A 798 5.06 20.83 -30.98
C LYS A 798 3.88 19.95 -31.39
N THR A 799 3.53 18.95 -30.58
CA THR A 799 2.48 17.96 -30.87
C THR A 799 1.08 18.46 -30.52
N ALA A 800 0.91 19.06 -29.34
CA ALA A 800 -0.34 19.55 -28.79
C ALA A 800 -0.70 20.97 -29.25
N GLY A 801 0.28 21.69 -29.81
CA GLY A 801 0.14 23.03 -30.36
C GLY A 801 0.04 24.14 -29.32
N LYS A 802 0.22 25.38 -29.80
CA LYS A 802 0.39 26.61 -28.98
C LYS A 802 -0.65 26.78 -27.86
N LYS A 803 -1.90 26.35 -28.08
CA LYS A 803 -3.00 26.52 -27.11
C LYS A 803 -2.88 25.60 -25.89
N LEU A 804 -2.51 24.33 -26.11
CA LEU A 804 -2.33 23.36 -25.03
C LEU A 804 -0.97 23.59 -24.34
N ALA A 805 0.06 23.95 -25.11
CA ALA A 805 1.35 24.42 -24.61
C ALA A 805 1.23 25.60 -23.64
N ALA A 806 0.39 26.60 -23.96
CA ALA A 806 0.17 27.76 -23.08
C ALA A 806 -0.48 27.36 -21.75
N ALA A 807 -1.47 26.46 -21.76
CA ALA A 807 -2.12 25.97 -20.55
C ALA A 807 -1.16 25.15 -19.66
N ARG A 808 -0.29 24.31 -20.27
CA ARG A 808 0.79 23.61 -19.56
C ARG A 808 1.71 24.59 -18.83
N LYS A 809 2.17 25.64 -19.53
CA LYS A 809 3.06 26.67 -18.96
C LYS A 809 2.37 27.52 -17.88
N GLN A 810 1.07 27.78 -18.03
CA GLN A 810 0.28 28.48 -17.01
C GLN A 810 0.23 27.70 -15.69
N VAL A 811 0.04 26.37 -15.72
CA VAL A 811 0.07 25.54 -14.48
C VAL A 811 1.45 25.55 -13.82
N TRP A 812 2.52 25.56 -14.62
CA TRP A 812 3.89 25.53 -14.13
C TRP A 812 4.31 26.83 -13.42
N GLY A 813 3.75 27.98 -13.85
CA GLY A 813 3.90 29.29 -13.19
C GLY A 813 2.76 29.67 -12.26
N LEU A 814 1.89 28.72 -11.87
CA LEU A 814 0.67 29.01 -11.13
C LEU A 814 0.96 29.35 -9.66
N LYS A 815 0.71 30.60 -9.26
CA LYS A 815 0.81 31.03 -7.86
C LYS A 815 -0.36 30.51 -7.02
N LEU A 816 -0.11 30.31 -5.72
CA LEU A 816 -1.12 29.87 -4.74
C LEU A 816 -2.41 30.71 -4.80
N GLU A 817 -2.30 32.04 -4.77
CA GLU A 817 -3.44 32.97 -4.87
C GLU A 817 -4.24 32.79 -6.16
N GLN A 818 -3.56 32.63 -7.30
CA GLN A 818 -4.22 32.44 -8.60
C GLN A 818 -4.94 31.09 -8.64
N CYS A 819 -4.35 30.03 -8.09
CA CYS A 819 -5.02 28.73 -7.95
C CYS A 819 -6.29 28.86 -7.09
N VAL A 820 -6.22 29.55 -5.94
CA VAL A 820 -7.38 29.75 -5.05
C VAL A 820 -8.48 30.53 -5.75
N ASN A 821 -8.13 31.61 -6.46
CA ASN A 821 -9.06 32.39 -7.27
C ASN A 821 -9.71 31.54 -8.39
N ASP A 822 -8.94 30.68 -9.05
CA ASP A 822 -9.41 29.81 -10.12
C ASP A 822 -10.39 28.73 -9.60
N PHE A 823 -10.13 28.15 -8.43
CA PHE A 823 -11.06 27.22 -7.77
C PHE A 823 -12.33 27.92 -7.28
N GLU A 824 -12.24 29.13 -6.72
CA GLU A 824 -13.41 29.90 -6.29
C GLU A 824 -14.23 30.45 -7.48
N GLU A 825 -13.61 30.72 -8.64
CA GLU A 825 -14.35 30.98 -9.90
C GLU A 825 -15.10 29.73 -10.35
N MET A 826 -14.42 28.58 -10.38
CA MET A 826 -15.01 27.30 -10.77
C MET A 826 -16.19 26.91 -9.86
N LYS A 827 -16.05 27.16 -8.55
CA LYS A 827 -17.08 26.95 -7.52
C LYS A 827 -18.31 27.83 -7.71
N ARG A 828 -18.13 29.14 -7.98
CA ARG A 828 -19.25 30.06 -8.30
C ARG A 828 -20.04 29.65 -9.55
N ARG A 829 -19.40 28.88 -10.44
CA ARG A 829 -19.97 28.41 -11.72
C ARG A 829 -20.38 26.93 -11.70
N THR A 830 -20.30 26.27 -10.54
CA THR A 830 -20.71 24.87 -10.34
C THR A 830 -21.97 24.82 -9.47
N ALA A 831 -22.99 24.08 -9.89
CA ALA A 831 -24.23 23.98 -9.10
C ALA A 831 -24.03 23.19 -7.80
N ASN A 832 -23.40 22.01 -7.86
CA ASN A 832 -23.18 21.12 -6.72
C ASN A 832 -21.68 20.93 -6.43
N TRP A 833 -21.17 21.58 -5.38
CA TRP A 833 -19.74 21.59 -5.02
C TRP A 833 -19.45 20.87 -3.70
N GLU A 834 -18.73 19.75 -3.76
CA GLU A 834 -18.24 18.99 -2.60
C GLU A 834 -16.71 18.84 -2.69
N ALA A 835 -15.98 19.81 -2.15
CA ALA A 835 -14.52 19.79 -2.09
C ALA A 835 -14.01 20.40 -0.77
N PRO A 836 -12.75 20.13 -0.36
CA PRO A 836 -12.08 20.94 0.66
C PRO A 836 -11.99 22.42 0.24
N PRO A 837 -11.66 23.34 1.17
CA PRO A 837 -11.44 24.75 0.83
C PRO A 837 -10.41 24.90 -0.30
N ALA A 838 -10.62 25.85 -1.22
CA ALA A 838 -9.71 26.09 -2.33
C ALA A 838 -8.26 26.33 -1.87
N ALA A 839 -8.07 27.01 -0.73
CA ALA A 839 -6.78 27.20 -0.10
C ALA A 839 -6.10 25.87 0.30
N GLU A 840 -6.83 24.89 0.80
CA GLU A 840 -6.29 23.56 1.14
C GLU A 840 -5.89 22.80 -0.14
N VAL A 841 -6.77 22.76 -1.15
CA VAL A 841 -6.53 22.07 -2.42
C VAL A 841 -5.32 22.64 -3.17
N CYS A 842 -5.13 23.96 -3.13
CA CYS A 842 -3.99 24.61 -3.76
C CYS A 842 -2.71 24.53 -2.92
N ALA A 843 -2.78 24.70 -1.59
CA ALA A 843 -1.59 24.63 -0.73
C ALA A 843 -0.93 23.24 -0.74
N LEU A 844 -1.71 22.16 -0.90
CA LEU A 844 -1.19 20.79 -1.03
C LEU A 844 -0.24 20.58 -2.22
N GLY A 845 -0.27 21.44 -3.24
CA GLY A 845 0.63 21.38 -4.40
C GLY A 845 1.53 22.61 -4.59
N LEU A 846 1.12 23.78 -4.09
CA LEU A 846 1.77 25.08 -4.33
C LEU A 846 2.23 25.79 -3.05
N GLY A 847 1.95 25.24 -1.86
CA GLY A 847 2.26 25.86 -0.57
C GLY A 847 3.65 25.53 -0.01
N SER A 848 4.60 25.13 -0.86
CA SER A 848 5.96 24.70 -0.47
C SER A 848 7.07 25.54 -1.13
N GLY A 849 6.79 26.81 -1.44
CA GLY A 849 7.71 27.76 -2.06
C GLY A 849 7.64 29.13 -1.39
#